data_AF-A0ABD6DPZ5-F1
#
_entry.id   AF-A0ABD6DPZ5-F1
#
_cell.length_a   1.000
_cell.length_b   1.000
_cell.length_c   1.000
_cell.angle_alpha   90.00
_cell.angle_beta   90.00
_cell.angle_gamma   90.00
#
_symmetry.space_group_name_H-M   'P 1'
#
loop_
_entity.id
_entity.type
_entity.pdbx_description
1 polymer ?
#
loop_
_entity_poly.entity_id
_entity_poly.type
_entity_poly.pdbx_seq_one_letter_code
_entity_poly.pdbx_strand_id
1 'polypeptide(L)'
;MGTERFERAVRSPDVIRYMVKALYDPVNGSDAFSHRELHAAVRQLHEGQTAPAVSDPDLERMLAGVTANRARSFDEIMQGVANRIEKIPIDQRLAAIFDHVPEGDDPHFDLVDYLDENVVIILDTGSLRPAAQRVLTLVMLSNLWTALRRRLRRSNGDPQLANLYIEEAASVADSDLLQELLAQARSFGCSVTLAMQFPAQLKEDRRTYDEILNNVSTVVTGNVPRDRELAARLATDDMDARDVGNRLRALQRGQWMVKLPAAYGQPEPRPFTVESVAPPAGHPAHGHNPSRREEWKFQDAKLDVHERTLESAGLVLDSPSTTVEPITDPEPDPQPADTSPRTDSALPHTKRMPSTVTYDDSTHALNCTECENRYDPDIKGMKRAIECCSSLDDTDRDDIPVCNLNLKLTAEELTDADWSIEQLLFMQAVYNAQQLRYDPLEYDLLNDSMIRLTEYVGIDNGAVQDLIDEDLVRHDTDHPHRLYTVSPEGRKVIGESYRQGIDYGHGAGDLEESSLHVLAVEIARRYLEQEYVANPDSRVTETVPYHDIDEKRRLDLAGVDDDGDIIVAVEAERVNHDLIRAVPEDYDKIADADVDEAIWVVTSQPDGHKVLAALNDPPEGDPRVEKTYSKTTPPHQFRIDTPGLTRMFTVKNLRNRLR
;
A
#
# COMPACT_ATOMS: atom_id res chain seq x y z
N MET A 1 26.51 7.36 -42.02
CA MET A 1 25.93 7.95 -40.79
C MET A 1 25.46 6.91 -39.75
N GLY A 2 25.72 5.59 -39.91
CA GLY A 2 25.25 4.56 -38.97
C GLY A 2 26.24 4.16 -37.86
N THR A 3 27.53 4.09 -38.16
CA THR A 3 28.55 3.51 -37.24
C THR A 3 28.87 4.42 -36.06
N GLU A 4 28.97 5.73 -36.28
CA GLU A 4 29.21 6.70 -35.20
C GLU A 4 28.03 6.81 -34.23
N ARG A 5 26.78 6.75 -34.71
CA ARG A 5 25.59 6.70 -33.84
C ARG A 5 25.54 5.39 -33.02
N PHE A 6 26.00 4.29 -33.60
CA PHE A 6 26.06 2.98 -32.97
C PHE A 6 27.14 2.93 -31.86
N GLU A 7 28.36 3.39 -32.13
CA GLU A 7 29.43 3.49 -31.11
C GLU A 7 29.11 4.50 -30.00
N ARG A 8 28.32 5.55 -30.29
CA ARG A 8 27.92 6.58 -29.30
C ARG A 8 26.80 6.11 -28.37
N ALA A 9 25.85 5.31 -28.88
CA ALA A 9 24.82 4.66 -28.05
C ALA A 9 25.40 3.64 -27.05
N VAL A 10 26.62 3.13 -27.32
CA VAL A 10 27.37 2.21 -26.46
C VAL A 10 28.01 2.91 -25.25
N ARG A 11 28.26 4.24 -25.31
CA ARG A 11 28.98 4.96 -24.25
C ARG A 11 28.07 5.55 -23.16
N SER A 12 26.78 5.82 -23.45
CA SER A 12 25.84 6.33 -22.43
C SER A 12 25.69 5.41 -21.20
N PRO A 13 25.60 4.06 -21.35
CA PRO A 13 25.61 3.15 -20.19
C PRO A 13 26.85 3.29 -19.30
N ASP A 14 28.03 3.52 -19.88
CA ASP A 14 29.26 3.74 -19.12
C ASP A 14 29.21 5.06 -18.35
N VAL A 15 28.67 6.13 -18.95
CA VAL A 15 28.48 7.40 -18.23
C VAL A 15 27.52 7.24 -17.06
N ILE A 16 26.40 6.52 -17.24
CA ILE A 16 25.48 6.20 -16.14
C ILE A 16 26.24 5.46 -15.03
N ARG A 17 27.04 4.45 -15.38
CA ARG A 17 27.86 3.70 -14.42
C ARG A 17 28.85 4.60 -13.69
N TYR A 18 29.50 5.55 -14.37
CA TYR A 18 30.43 6.48 -13.75
C TYR A 18 29.72 7.43 -12.79
N MET A 19 28.56 7.95 -13.17
CA MET A 19 27.74 8.82 -12.32
C MET A 19 27.25 8.09 -11.07
N VAL A 20 26.74 6.87 -11.21
CA VAL A 20 26.33 6.03 -10.08
C VAL A 20 27.51 5.78 -9.13
N LYS A 21 28.69 5.44 -9.67
CA LYS A 21 29.90 5.26 -8.84
C LYS A 21 30.34 6.54 -8.14
N ALA A 22 30.21 7.68 -8.82
CA ALA A 22 30.58 8.96 -8.26
C ALA A 22 29.66 9.34 -7.09
N LEU A 23 28.35 9.09 -7.21
CA LEU A 23 27.41 9.35 -6.11
C LEU A 23 27.72 8.49 -4.87
N TYR A 24 28.13 7.24 -5.04
CA TYR A 24 28.61 6.39 -3.94
C TYR A 24 30.07 6.68 -3.50
N ASP A 25 30.73 7.70 -4.05
CA ASP A 25 32.10 8.03 -3.66
C ASP A 25 32.11 8.72 -2.27
N PRO A 26 33.05 8.36 -1.37
CA PRO A 26 33.16 8.96 -0.04
C PRO A 26 33.25 10.50 -0.03
N VAL A 27 33.70 11.13 -1.13
CA VAL A 27 33.75 12.60 -1.26
C VAL A 27 32.37 13.23 -1.29
N ASN A 28 31.36 12.53 -1.83
CA ASN A 28 29.98 12.99 -1.89
C ASN A 28 29.21 12.63 -0.60
N GLY A 29 29.70 11.64 0.17
CA GLY A 29 29.16 11.28 1.48
C GLY A 29 27.84 10.51 1.43
N SER A 30 27.40 10.06 0.24
CA SER A 30 26.12 9.36 0.06
C SER A 30 26.30 7.84 0.13
N ASP A 31 25.71 7.22 1.16
CA ASP A 31 25.61 5.76 1.28
C ASP A 31 24.41 5.17 0.51
N ALA A 32 23.45 6.02 0.13
CA ALA A 32 22.31 5.75 -0.74
C ALA A 32 21.93 7.03 -1.49
N PHE A 33 21.22 6.91 -2.61
CA PHE A 33 20.66 8.06 -3.34
C PHE A 33 19.37 7.68 -4.06
N SER A 34 18.48 8.66 -4.19
CA SER A 34 17.24 8.60 -4.96
C SER A 34 17.48 8.74 -6.46
N HIS A 35 16.54 8.26 -7.27
CA HIS A 35 16.59 8.46 -8.71
C HIS A 35 16.59 9.95 -9.10
N ARG A 36 15.88 10.80 -8.36
CA ARG A 36 15.92 12.27 -8.49
C ARG A 36 17.31 12.85 -8.30
N GLU A 37 18.07 12.38 -7.32
CA GLU A 37 19.46 12.83 -7.10
C GLU A 37 20.38 12.40 -8.25
N LEU A 38 20.24 11.17 -8.75
CA LEU A 38 20.96 10.73 -9.95
C LEU A 38 20.62 11.61 -11.15
N HIS A 39 19.33 11.91 -11.35
CA HIS A 39 18.87 12.78 -12.42
C HIS A 39 19.43 14.20 -12.28
N ALA A 40 19.43 14.76 -11.07
CA ALA A 40 20.00 16.08 -10.77
C ALA A 40 21.51 16.12 -11.05
N ALA A 41 22.27 15.11 -10.62
CA ALA A 41 23.71 15.02 -10.85
C ALA A 41 24.03 14.90 -12.35
N VAL A 42 23.26 14.11 -13.10
CA VAL A 42 23.40 13.99 -14.56
C VAL A 42 23.07 15.30 -15.26
N ARG A 43 22.03 16.01 -14.81
CA ARG A 43 21.64 17.32 -15.33
C ARG A 43 22.72 18.37 -15.06
N GLN A 44 23.30 18.38 -13.86
CA GLN A 44 24.41 19.27 -13.52
C GLN A 44 25.64 19.00 -14.38
N LEU A 45 25.97 17.73 -14.63
CA LEU A 45 27.01 17.36 -15.58
C LEU A 45 26.67 17.88 -16.98
N HIS A 46 25.42 17.75 -17.43
CA HIS A 46 25.01 18.14 -18.77
C HIS A 46 25.06 19.66 -18.99
N GLU A 47 24.50 20.44 -18.07
CA GLU A 47 24.39 21.90 -18.17
C GLU A 47 25.73 22.61 -17.86
N GLY A 48 26.44 22.13 -16.83
CA GLY A 48 27.68 22.74 -16.35
C GLY A 48 28.96 22.14 -16.92
N GLN A 49 28.88 21.03 -17.68
CA GLN A 49 30.02 20.26 -18.19
C GLN A 49 31.07 19.95 -17.11
N THR A 50 30.61 19.83 -15.87
CA THR A 50 31.43 19.67 -14.67
C THR A 50 31.09 18.33 -14.04
N ALA A 51 32.08 17.46 -13.92
CA ALA A 51 31.90 16.14 -13.31
C ALA A 51 31.80 16.23 -11.78
N PRO A 52 31.08 15.31 -11.11
CA PRO A 52 31.12 15.20 -9.66
C PRO A 52 32.55 14.95 -9.18
N ALA A 53 32.88 15.48 -8.00
CA ALA A 53 34.16 15.18 -7.36
C ALA A 53 34.19 13.72 -6.92
N VAL A 54 35.33 13.05 -7.11
CA VAL A 54 35.53 11.65 -6.74
C VAL A 54 36.92 11.47 -6.14
N SER A 55 37.07 10.54 -5.21
CA SER A 55 38.36 10.20 -4.58
C SER A 55 39.19 9.22 -5.42
N ASP A 56 38.55 8.42 -6.28
CA ASP A 56 39.23 7.47 -7.17
C ASP A 56 39.82 8.19 -8.42
N PRO A 57 41.15 8.26 -8.57
CA PRO A 57 41.80 8.90 -9.72
C PRO A 57 41.48 8.24 -11.06
N ASP A 58 41.10 6.96 -11.07
CA ASP A 58 40.71 6.26 -12.30
C ASP A 58 39.32 6.69 -12.74
N LEU A 59 38.38 6.80 -11.79
CA LEU A 59 37.03 7.31 -12.04
C LEU A 59 37.06 8.79 -12.45
N GLU A 60 37.90 9.60 -11.81
CA GLU A 60 38.11 11.01 -12.17
C GLU A 60 38.56 11.14 -13.63
N ARG A 61 39.55 10.35 -14.05
CA ARG A 61 40.02 10.32 -15.45
C ARG A 61 38.94 9.86 -16.42
N MET A 62 38.13 8.88 -16.04
CA MET A 62 37.02 8.41 -16.87
C MET A 62 35.97 9.51 -17.07
N LEU A 63 35.57 10.21 -16.01
CA LEU A 63 34.63 11.32 -16.03
C LEU A 63 35.19 12.54 -16.79
N ALA A 64 36.46 12.89 -16.58
CA ALA A 64 37.14 13.92 -17.35
C ALA A 64 37.19 13.58 -18.85
N GLY A 65 37.34 12.30 -19.20
CA GLY A 65 37.25 11.82 -20.58
C GLY A 65 35.85 11.95 -21.21
N VAL A 66 34.80 12.11 -20.39
CA VAL A 66 33.44 12.43 -20.85
C VAL A 66 33.32 13.93 -21.11
N THR A 67 33.75 14.78 -20.17
CA THR A 67 33.65 16.25 -20.30
C THR A 67 34.61 16.83 -21.34
N ALA A 68 35.74 16.17 -21.62
CA ALA A 68 36.70 16.59 -22.65
C ALA A 68 36.23 16.36 -24.10
N ASN A 69 35.06 15.75 -24.33
CA ASN A 69 34.51 15.59 -25.67
C ASN A 69 34.10 16.96 -26.26
N ARG A 70 34.09 17.05 -27.59
CA ARG A 70 33.57 18.25 -28.28
C ARG A 70 32.09 18.44 -27.93
N ALA A 71 31.65 19.70 -27.79
CA ALA A 71 30.30 20.06 -27.35
C ALA A 71 29.18 19.22 -28.01
N ARG A 72 29.20 19.05 -29.34
CA ARG A 72 28.21 18.23 -30.05
C ARG A 72 28.23 16.76 -29.63
N SER A 73 29.41 16.16 -29.47
CA SER A 73 29.54 14.76 -29.07
C SER A 73 29.20 14.56 -27.60
N PHE A 74 29.50 15.53 -26.74
CA PHE A 74 29.10 15.53 -25.34
C PHE A 74 27.57 15.61 -25.21
N ASP A 75 26.94 16.55 -25.90
CA ASP A 75 25.49 16.74 -25.95
C ASP A 75 24.76 15.47 -26.44
N GLU A 76 25.24 14.85 -27.54
CA GLU A 76 24.70 13.58 -28.03
C GLU A 76 24.81 12.43 -27.01
N ILE A 77 25.92 12.32 -26.27
CA ILE A 77 26.12 11.29 -25.24
C ILE A 77 25.16 11.52 -24.07
N MET A 78 25.07 12.77 -23.58
CA MET A 78 24.24 13.15 -22.44
C MET A 78 22.75 13.05 -22.75
N GLN A 79 22.30 13.38 -23.97
CA GLN A 79 20.95 13.06 -24.43
C GLN A 79 20.68 11.56 -24.37
N GLY A 80 21.66 10.72 -24.75
CA GLY A 80 21.56 9.27 -24.62
C GLY A 80 21.50 8.77 -23.17
N VAL A 81 22.09 9.52 -22.22
CA VAL A 81 22.02 9.24 -20.78
C VAL A 81 20.64 9.63 -20.23
N ALA A 82 20.19 10.86 -20.48
CA ALA A 82 18.90 11.38 -20.04
C ALA A 82 17.74 10.47 -20.47
N ASN A 83 17.67 10.15 -21.78
CA ASN A 83 16.65 9.25 -22.34
C ASN A 83 16.59 7.84 -21.69
N ARG A 84 17.66 7.39 -21.02
CA ARG A 84 17.69 6.09 -20.34
C ARG A 84 17.27 6.21 -18.87
N ILE A 85 17.67 7.27 -18.20
CA ILE A 85 17.33 7.54 -16.79
C ILE A 85 15.85 7.90 -16.68
N GLU A 86 15.32 8.72 -17.60
CA GLU A 86 13.91 9.14 -17.64
C GLU A 86 12.89 8.01 -17.82
N LYS A 87 13.32 6.75 -18.06
CA LYS A 87 12.41 5.62 -18.22
C LYS A 87 11.82 5.10 -16.92
N ILE A 88 12.53 5.26 -15.80
CA ILE A 88 12.08 4.82 -14.48
C ILE A 88 10.89 5.66 -13.98
N PRO A 89 10.93 7.02 -14.01
CA PRO A 89 9.83 7.84 -13.49
C PRO A 89 8.55 7.82 -14.32
N ILE A 90 8.55 7.23 -15.53
CA ILE A 90 7.33 7.08 -16.35
C ILE A 90 6.28 6.21 -15.64
N ASP A 91 6.72 5.22 -14.86
CA ASP A 91 5.84 4.39 -14.04
C ASP A 91 5.87 4.93 -12.61
N GLN A 92 4.73 5.44 -12.12
CA GLN A 92 4.62 6.03 -10.78
C GLN A 92 5.06 5.06 -9.67
N ARG A 93 4.86 3.75 -9.86
CA ARG A 93 5.25 2.74 -8.87
C ARG A 93 6.74 2.54 -8.83
N LEU A 94 7.40 2.51 -10.00
CA LEU A 94 8.85 2.49 -10.06
C LEU A 94 9.45 3.79 -9.55
N ALA A 95 8.84 4.94 -9.87
CA ALA A 95 9.27 6.24 -9.36
C ALA A 95 9.31 6.24 -7.83
N ALA A 96 8.21 5.83 -7.18
CA ALA A 96 8.14 5.74 -5.72
C ALA A 96 9.21 4.81 -5.14
N ILE A 97 9.40 3.61 -5.71
CA ILE A 97 10.41 2.64 -5.23
C ILE A 97 11.84 3.18 -5.37
N PHE A 98 12.17 3.83 -6.49
CA PHE A 98 13.52 4.29 -6.78
C PHE A 98 13.85 5.68 -6.21
N ASP A 99 12.85 6.46 -5.82
CA ASP A 99 13.03 7.73 -5.12
C ASP A 99 12.99 7.59 -3.59
N HIS A 100 12.61 6.42 -3.07
CA HIS A 100 12.61 6.15 -1.63
C HIS A 100 14.00 5.75 -1.13
N VAL A 101 14.57 6.58 -0.25
CA VAL A 101 15.80 6.29 0.49
C VAL A 101 15.41 6.16 1.96
N PRO A 102 15.38 4.95 2.54
CA PRO A 102 14.85 4.76 3.88
C PRO A 102 15.76 5.39 4.96
N GLU A 103 15.16 6.19 5.84
CA GLU A 103 15.79 6.74 7.05
C GLU A 103 15.09 6.23 8.32
N GLY A 104 15.86 5.86 9.36
CA GLY A 104 15.29 5.41 10.64
C GLY A 104 14.37 4.19 10.51
N ASP A 105 13.10 4.36 10.84
CA ASP A 105 12.06 3.32 10.80
C ASP A 105 11.26 3.33 9.48
N ASP A 106 11.73 4.03 8.44
CA ASP A 106 11.07 4.09 7.14
C ASP A 106 10.85 2.69 6.52
N PRO A 107 9.78 2.53 5.71
CA PRO A 107 9.49 1.26 5.05
C PRO A 107 10.66 0.79 4.20
N HIS A 108 11.10 -0.44 4.41
CA HIS A 108 12.19 -1.03 3.63
C HIS A 108 12.06 -2.55 3.52
N PHE A 109 12.71 -3.11 2.52
CA PHE A 109 12.72 -4.54 2.26
C PHE A 109 14.12 -5.00 1.86
N ASP A 110 14.80 -5.74 2.74
CA ASP A 110 16.06 -6.43 2.43
C ASP A 110 15.87 -7.95 2.53
N LEU A 111 16.22 -8.66 1.46
CA LEU A 111 16.16 -10.12 1.41
C LEU A 111 17.09 -10.77 2.45
N VAL A 112 18.14 -10.08 2.88
CA VAL A 112 19.10 -10.63 3.84
C VAL A 112 18.43 -11.02 5.17
N ASP A 113 17.34 -10.33 5.54
CA ASP A 113 16.61 -10.56 6.79
C ASP A 113 15.73 -11.80 6.76
N TYR A 114 15.45 -12.34 5.57
CA TYR A 114 14.53 -13.45 5.36
C TYR A 114 15.19 -14.74 4.87
N LEU A 115 16.45 -14.67 4.40
CA LEU A 115 17.12 -15.81 3.74
C LEU A 115 17.35 -17.03 4.65
N ASP A 116 17.34 -16.85 5.96
CA ASP A 116 17.50 -17.93 6.96
C ASP A 116 16.19 -18.27 7.70
N GLU A 117 15.10 -17.58 7.36
CA GLU A 117 13.77 -17.78 7.93
C GLU A 117 12.95 -18.78 7.10
N ASN A 118 12.07 -19.54 7.76
CA ASN A 118 11.16 -20.46 7.09
C ASN A 118 9.92 -19.72 6.55
N VAL A 119 10.14 -18.90 5.53
CA VAL A 119 9.11 -18.01 4.95
C VAL A 119 8.97 -18.21 3.45
N VAL A 120 7.79 -17.86 2.94
CA VAL A 120 7.52 -17.77 1.49
C VAL A 120 7.33 -16.30 1.15
N ILE A 121 8.17 -15.80 0.24
CA ILE A 121 8.08 -14.44 -0.27
C ILE A 121 7.50 -14.51 -1.68
N ILE A 122 6.37 -13.82 -1.89
CA ILE A 122 5.72 -13.71 -3.19
C ILE A 122 5.87 -12.27 -3.67
N LEU A 123 6.55 -12.09 -4.80
CA LEU A 123 6.67 -10.81 -5.48
C LEU A 123 5.66 -10.77 -6.63
N ASP A 124 4.49 -10.19 -6.37
CA ASP A 124 3.47 -10.02 -7.40
C ASP A 124 3.82 -8.83 -8.30
N THR A 125 4.04 -9.12 -9.58
CA THR A 125 4.36 -8.13 -10.61
C THR A 125 3.29 -8.05 -11.69
N GLY A 126 2.17 -8.77 -11.56
CA GLY A 126 1.16 -8.94 -12.60
C GLY A 126 0.41 -7.66 -12.99
N SER A 127 0.43 -6.64 -12.13
CA SER A 127 -0.16 -5.33 -12.42
C SER A 127 0.81 -4.34 -13.08
N LEU A 128 2.06 -4.74 -13.32
CA LEU A 128 3.07 -3.88 -13.96
C LEU A 128 3.09 -4.08 -15.48
N ARG A 129 3.48 -3.04 -16.22
CA ARG A 129 3.76 -3.19 -17.65
C ARG A 129 4.97 -4.11 -17.85
N PRO A 130 5.06 -4.87 -18.95
CA PRO A 130 6.15 -5.84 -19.16
C PRO A 130 7.57 -5.26 -19.02
N ALA A 131 7.79 -4.02 -19.44
CA ALA A 131 9.07 -3.35 -19.27
C ALA A 131 9.40 -3.07 -17.78
N ALA A 132 8.42 -2.62 -17.01
CA ALA A 132 8.56 -2.36 -15.58
C ALA A 132 8.73 -3.66 -14.78
N GLN A 133 7.95 -4.69 -15.12
CA GLN A 133 8.08 -6.04 -14.59
C GLN A 133 9.51 -6.58 -14.78
N ARG A 134 10.06 -6.48 -15.99
CA ARG A 134 11.44 -6.91 -16.28
C ARG A 134 12.47 -6.17 -15.43
N VAL A 135 12.34 -4.85 -15.29
CA VAL A 135 13.25 -4.04 -14.47
C VAL A 135 13.18 -4.45 -13.00
N LEU A 136 11.98 -4.54 -12.44
CA LEU A 136 11.78 -4.91 -11.04
C LEU A 136 12.32 -6.32 -10.75
N THR A 137 12.06 -7.30 -11.63
CA THR A 137 12.62 -8.65 -11.51
C THR A 137 14.15 -8.62 -11.49
N LEU A 138 14.80 -7.88 -12.39
CA LEU A 138 16.27 -7.79 -12.43
C LEU A 138 16.85 -7.11 -11.18
N VAL A 139 16.20 -6.08 -10.65
CA VAL A 139 16.59 -5.43 -9.39
C VAL A 139 16.51 -6.42 -8.24
N MET A 140 15.40 -7.16 -8.14
CA MET A 140 15.21 -8.16 -7.09
C MET A 140 16.23 -9.31 -7.19
N LEU A 141 16.55 -9.77 -8.40
CA LEU A 141 17.62 -10.75 -8.62
C LEU A 141 19.00 -10.21 -8.21
N SER A 142 19.25 -8.92 -8.46
CA SER A 142 20.52 -8.27 -8.09
C SER A 142 20.65 -8.13 -6.57
N ASN A 143 19.56 -7.75 -5.90
CA ASN A 143 19.47 -7.70 -4.44
C ASN A 143 19.67 -9.09 -3.84
N LEU A 144 18.98 -10.11 -4.37
CA LEU A 144 19.14 -11.50 -3.94
C LEU A 144 20.58 -11.98 -4.09
N TRP A 145 21.21 -11.73 -5.24
CA TRP A 145 22.61 -12.09 -5.48
C TRP A 145 23.56 -11.45 -4.45
N THR A 146 23.34 -10.18 -4.15
CA THR A 146 24.12 -9.45 -3.15
C THR A 146 23.88 -9.99 -1.74
N ALA A 147 22.62 -10.25 -1.38
CA ALA A 147 22.23 -10.83 -0.10
C ALA A 147 22.83 -12.23 0.10
N LEU A 148 22.78 -13.10 -0.92
CA LEU A 148 23.39 -14.42 -0.92
C LEU A 148 24.92 -14.37 -0.71
N ARG A 149 25.61 -13.44 -1.39
CA ARG A 149 27.05 -13.21 -1.20
C ARG A 149 27.39 -12.71 0.21
N ARG A 150 26.58 -11.81 0.76
CA ARG A 150 26.73 -11.29 2.14
C ARG A 150 26.49 -12.41 3.16
N ARG A 151 25.46 -13.22 2.98
CA ARG A 151 25.12 -14.38 3.82
C ARG A 151 26.28 -15.36 3.90
N LEU A 152 26.85 -15.76 2.75
CA LEU A 152 27.98 -16.70 2.71
C LEU A 152 29.22 -16.18 3.45
N ARG A 153 29.48 -14.87 3.43
CA ARG A 153 30.61 -14.27 4.16
C ARG A 153 30.42 -14.25 5.68
N ARG A 154 29.16 -14.26 6.14
CA ARG A 154 28.81 -14.21 7.57
C ARG A 154 28.61 -15.61 8.17
N SER A 155 28.23 -16.59 7.35
CA SER A 155 27.96 -17.96 7.79
C SER A 155 29.25 -18.72 8.15
N ASN A 156 29.28 -19.31 9.35
CA ASN A 156 30.36 -20.22 9.79
C ASN A 156 30.13 -21.69 9.38
N GLY A 157 29.15 -21.97 8.52
CA GLY A 157 28.76 -23.30 8.04
C GLY A 157 27.98 -23.23 6.72
N ASP A 158 27.44 -24.36 6.26
CA ASP A 158 26.63 -24.40 5.04
C ASP A 158 25.32 -23.62 5.24
N PRO A 159 25.00 -22.63 4.38
CA PRO A 159 23.79 -21.83 4.51
C PRO A 159 22.52 -22.64 4.22
N GLN A 160 21.39 -22.23 4.79
CA GLN A 160 20.09 -22.83 4.48
C GLN A 160 19.74 -22.67 2.99
N LEU A 161 19.09 -23.69 2.43
CA LEU A 161 18.72 -23.69 1.02
C LEU A 161 17.62 -22.67 0.74
N ALA A 162 17.96 -21.62 -0.01
CA ALA A 162 16.98 -20.70 -0.58
C ALA A 162 16.46 -21.25 -1.91
N ASN A 163 15.15 -21.20 -2.15
CA ASN A 163 14.54 -21.63 -3.40
C ASN A 163 13.98 -20.42 -4.16
N LEU A 164 14.61 -20.07 -5.28
CA LEU A 164 14.18 -19.01 -6.18
C LEU A 164 13.31 -19.61 -7.30
N TYR A 165 12.08 -19.13 -7.42
CA TYR A 165 11.18 -19.44 -8.53
C TYR A 165 11.00 -18.20 -9.39
N ILE A 166 11.34 -18.30 -10.67
CA ILE A 166 11.16 -17.22 -11.64
C ILE A 166 10.08 -17.66 -12.63
N GLU A 167 8.88 -17.11 -12.46
CA GLU A 167 7.84 -17.21 -13.48
C GLU A 167 8.13 -16.28 -14.66
N GLU A 168 7.67 -16.64 -15.85
CA GLU A 168 7.92 -15.91 -17.10
C GLU A 168 9.42 -15.61 -17.37
N ALA A 169 10.28 -16.56 -17.00
CA ALA A 169 11.74 -16.40 -17.02
C ALA A 169 12.32 -16.02 -18.39
N ALA A 170 11.59 -16.30 -19.49
CA ALA A 170 12.00 -15.92 -20.84
C ALA A 170 12.24 -14.41 -20.99
N SER A 171 11.54 -13.57 -20.23
CA SER A 171 11.67 -12.10 -20.28
C SER A 171 12.99 -11.55 -19.72
N VAL A 172 13.67 -12.33 -18.87
CA VAL A 172 14.93 -11.95 -18.18
C VAL A 172 16.09 -12.89 -18.46
N ALA A 173 15.87 -13.88 -19.34
CA ALA A 173 16.80 -14.96 -19.63
C ALA A 173 18.12 -14.50 -20.29
N ASP A 174 18.06 -13.43 -21.07
CA ASP A 174 19.18 -12.80 -21.76
C ASP A 174 20.07 -11.95 -20.84
N SER A 175 19.74 -11.83 -19.55
CA SER A 175 20.52 -11.02 -18.61
C SER A 175 21.77 -11.76 -18.12
N ASP A 176 22.92 -11.08 -18.16
CA ASP A 176 24.18 -11.57 -17.59
C ASP A 176 24.01 -11.99 -16.12
N LEU A 177 23.19 -11.24 -15.38
CA LEU A 177 22.88 -11.51 -13.97
C LEU A 177 22.23 -12.88 -13.78
N LEU A 178 21.24 -13.26 -14.61
CA LEU A 178 20.62 -14.57 -14.50
C LEU A 178 21.60 -15.69 -14.89
N GLN A 179 22.43 -15.46 -15.91
CA GLN A 179 23.45 -16.42 -16.32
C GLN A 179 24.48 -16.67 -15.21
N GLU A 180 24.96 -15.60 -14.55
CA GLU A 180 25.83 -15.70 -13.38
C GLU A 180 25.16 -16.42 -12.20
N LEU A 181 23.89 -16.09 -11.93
CA LEU A 181 23.07 -16.78 -10.92
C LEU A 181 22.97 -18.27 -11.22
N LEU A 182 22.63 -18.68 -12.44
CA LEU A 182 22.54 -20.10 -12.79
C LEU A 182 23.87 -20.84 -12.65
N ALA A 183 24.98 -20.16 -12.95
CA ALA A 183 26.32 -20.74 -12.85
C ALA A 183 26.80 -20.90 -11.39
N GLN A 184 26.46 -19.97 -10.49
CA GLN A 184 27.04 -19.90 -9.14
C GLN A 184 26.03 -20.08 -7.99
N ALA A 185 24.71 -20.08 -8.23
CA ALA A 185 23.70 -20.14 -7.16
C ALA A 185 23.92 -21.32 -6.19
N ARG A 186 24.40 -22.46 -6.71
CA ARG A 186 24.72 -23.65 -5.92
C ARG A 186 25.77 -23.37 -4.83
N SER A 187 26.79 -22.55 -5.10
CA SER A 187 27.80 -22.20 -4.09
C SER A 187 27.27 -21.29 -2.99
N PHE A 188 26.11 -20.67 -3.18
CA PHE A 188 25.45 -19.81 -2.21
C PHE A 188 24.32 -20.50 -1.44
N GLY A 189 24.13 -21.81 -1.64
CA GLY A 189 22.97 -22.53 -1.09
C GLY A 189 21.66 -22.00 -1.66
N CYS A 190 21.62 -21.71 -2.97
CA CYS A 190 20.43 -21.25 -3.68
C CYS A 190 20.10 -22.20 -4.84
N SER A 191 18.84 -22.64 -4.89
CA SER A 191 18.25 -23.37 -6.01
C SER A 191 17.46 -22.40 -6.88
N VAL A 192 17.59 -22.50 -8.20
CA VAL A 192 16.88 -21.65 -9.16
C VAL A 192 15.98 -22.49 -10.04
N THR A 193 14.69 -22.17 -10.05
CA THR A 193 13.66 -22.79 -10.90
C THR A 193 13.17 -21.76 -11.90
N LEU A 194 13.31 -22.07 -13.20
CA LEU A 194 12.83 -21.23 -14.29
C LEU A 194 11.52 -21.82 -14.83
N ALA A 195 10.43 -21.06 -14.74
CA ALA A 195 9.16 -21.42 -15.35
C ALA A 195 8.93 -20.56 -16.61
N MET A 196 8.62 -21.22 -17.73
CA MET A 196 8.33 -20.57 -19.01
C MET A 196 7.35 -21.43 -19.81
N GLN A 197 6.61 -20.79 -20.71
CA GLN A 197 5.61 -21.49 -21.51
C GLN A 197 6.26 -22.45 -22.51
N PHE A 198 7.30 -22.00 -23.21
CA PHE A 198 8.04 -22.82 -24.16
C PHE A 198 9.52 -22.44 -24.18
N PRO A 199 10.46 -23.40 -24.10
CA PRO A 199 11.90 -23.11 -24.21
C PRO A 199 12.28 -22.39 -25.51
N ALA A 200 11.49 -22.57 -26.57
CA ALA A 200 11.68 -21.91 -27.86
C ALA A 200 11.60 -20.37 -27.81
N GLN A 201 11.02 -19.78 -26.75
CA GLN A 201 11.00 -18.33 -26.55
C GLN A 201 12.42 -17.74 -26.46
N LEU A 202 13.40 -18.55 -26.10
CA LEU A 202 14.81 -18.15 -25.98
C LEU A 202 15.57 -18.27 -27.31
N LYS A 203 14.98 -18.83 -28.38
CA LYS A 203 15.71 -19.16 -29.61
C LYS A 203 16.07 -17.95 -30.48
N GLU A 204 15.58 -16.76 -30.13
CA GLU A 204 16.08 -15.52 -30.73
C GLU A 204 17.57 -15.32 -30.41
N ASP A 205 18.02 -15.77 -29.24
CA ASP A 205 19.43 -15.89 -28.88
C ASP A 205 19.80 -17.35 -28.57
N ARG A 206 20.34 -18.03 -29.59
CA ARG A 206 20.82 -19.42 -29.46
C ARG A 206 21.81 -19.60 -28.32
N ARG A 207 22.65 -18.60 -28.04
CA ARG A 207 23.65 -18.70 -27.00
C ARG A 207 22.99 -18.78 -25.62
N THR A 208 22.01 -17.91 -25.37
CA THR A 208 21.22 -17.92 -24.13
C THR A 208 20.47 -19.23 -23.94
N TYR A 209 19.85 -19.75 -25.01
CA TYR A 209 19.16 -21.03 -24.97
C TYR A 209 20.09 -22.18 -24.57
N ASP A 210 21.27 -22.27 -25.20
CA ASP A 210 22.26 -23.30 -24.90
C ASP A 210 22.83 -23.15 -23.48
N GLU A 211 23.15 -21.93 -23.04
CA GLU A 211 23.66 -21.64 -21.70
C GLU A 211 22.67 -22.04 -20.61
N ILE A 212 21.38 -21.73 -20.77
CA ILE A 212 20.34 -22.13 -19.83
C ILE A 212 20.19 -23.65 -19.80
N LEU A 213 20.08 -24.30 -20.97
CA LEU A 213 19.93 -25.76 -21.02
C LEU A 213 21.14 -26.52 -20.45
N ASN A 214 22.34 -25.94 -20.52
CA ASN A 214 23.55 -26.54 -19.97
C ASN A 214 23.65 -26.37 -18.45
N ASN A 215 23.21 -25.23 -17.90
CA ASN A 215 23.28 -24.97 -16.46
C ASN A 215 22.10 -25.59 -15.67
N VAL A 216 20.99 -25.89 -16.35
CA VAL A 216 19.83 -26.56 -15.76
C VAL A 216 20.02 -28.07 -15.75
N SER A 217 20.07 -28.65 -14.55
CA SER A 217 20.28 -30.09 -14.36
C SER A 217 18.99 -30.91 -14.31
N THR A 218 17.89 -30.33 -13.83
CA THR A 218 16.58 -30.97 -13.75
C THR A 218 15.64 -30.30 -14.73
N VAL A 219 14.98 -31.08 -15.59
CA VAL A 219 14.01 -30.56 -16.56
C VAL A 219 12.67 -31.24 -16.34
N VAL A 220 11.63 -30.43 -16.16
CA VAL A 220 10.23 -30.87 -16.13
C VAL A 220 9.52 -30.17 -17.29
N THR A 221 8.97 -30.93 -18.23
CA THR A 221 8.39 -30.36 -19.45
C THR A 221 7.09 -31.05 -19.84
N GLY A 222 6.10 -30.25 -20.25
CA GLY A 222 4.81 -30.72 -20.75
C GLY A 222 4.86 -31.03 -22.25
N ASN A 223 3.69 -30.97 -22.92
CA ASN A 223 3.62 -31.20 -24.36
C ASN A 223 4.32 -30.07 -25.15
N VAL A 224 5.48 -30.38 -25.74
CA VAL A 224 6.21 -29.46 -26.63
C VAL A 224 6.33 -30.10 -28.02
N PRO A 225 5.44 -29.76 -28.96
CA PRO A 225 5.25 -30.58 -30.16
C PRO A 225 6.36 -30.46 -31.22
N ARG A 226 7.19 -29.41 -31.19
CA ARG A 226 8.23 -29.15 -32.20
C ARG A 226 9.52 -28.56 -31.63
N ASP A 227 10.15 -29.24 -30.68
CA ASP A 227 11.48 -28.86 -30.20
C ASP A 227 12.50 -30.01 -30.29
N ARG A 228 13.28 -30.02 -31.37
CA ARG A 228 14.31 -31.06 -31.60
C ARG A 228 15.52 -30.90 -30.68
N GLU A 229 15.85 -29.67 -30.31
CA GLU A 229 17.02 -29.37 -29.46
C GLU A 229 16.71 -29.78 -28.02
N LEU A 230 15.48 -29.51 -27.54
CA LEU A 230 15.01 -30.03 -26.26
C LEU A 230 15.01 -31.56 -26.25
N ALA A 231 14.53 -32.21 -27.32
CA ALA A 231 14.55 -33.67 -27.42
C ALA A 231 15.99 -34.24 -27.40
N ALA A 232 16.93 -33.57 -28.07
CA ALA A 232 18.35 -33.95 -28.04
C ALA A 232 18.96 -33.76 -26.65
N ARG A 233 18.65 -32.65 -25.96
CA ARG A 233 19.11 -32.38 -24.59
C ARG A 233 18.60 -33.38 -23.56
N LEU A 234 17.38 -33.87 -23.78
CA LEU A 234 16.70 -34.82 -22.89
C LEU A 234 17.04 -36.28 -23.20
N ALA A 235 17.66 -36.56 -24.34
CA ALA A 235 18.13 -37.90 -24.68
C ALA A 235 19.16 -38.42 -23.65
N THR A 236 19.22 -39.74 -23.52
CA THR A 236 20.20 -40.48 -22.71
C THR A 236 20.64 -41.71 -23.49
N ASP A 237 21.63 -42.45 -22.97
CA ASP A 237 22.06 -43.72 -23.57
C ASP A 237 20.91 -44.74 -23.68
N ASP A 238 19.95 -44.68 -22.75
CA ASP A 238 18.78 -45.55 -22.70
C ASP A 238 17.59 -45.06 -23.56
N MET A 239 17.60 -43.81 -24.03
CA MET A 239 16.49 -43.21 -24.77
C MET A 239 16.97 -42.13 -25.74
N ASP A 240 16.93 -42.46 -27.03
CA ASP A 240 17.41 -41.54 -28.07
C ASP A 240 16.51 -40.31 -28.27
N ALA A 241 17.04 -39.29 -28.94
CA ALA A 241 16.33 -38.03 -29.17
C ALA A 241 15.02 -38.18 -29.97
N ARG A 242 14.90 -39.22 -30.82
CA ARG A 242 13.69 -39.47 -31.60
C ARG A 242 12.59 -40.02 -30.70
N ASP A 243 12.92 -40.96 -29.83
CA ASP A 243 12.00 -41.55 -28.86
C ASP A 243 11.56 -40.52 -27.83
N VAL A 244 12.48 -39.67 -27.36
CA VAL A 244 12.13 -38.51 -26.52
C VAL A 244 11.16 -37.58 -27.25
N GLY A 245 11.46 -37.20 -28.49
CA GLY A 245 10.58 -36.34 -29.29
C GLY A 245 9.22 -36.97 -29.61
N ASN A 246 9.13 -38.29 -29.71
CA ASN A 246 7.86 -39.01 -29.81
C ASN A 246 7.06 -38.92 -28.50
N ARG A 247 7.73 -39.08 -27.35
CA ARG A 247 7.09 -39.02 -26.03
C ARG A 247 6.58 -37.63 -25.68
N LEU A 248 7.38 -36.59 -25.92
CA LEU A 248 6.99 -35.19 -25.70
C LEU A 248 5.71 -34.81 -26.45
N ARG A 249 5.57 -35.29 -27.71
CA ARG A 249 4.36 -35.06 -28.53
C ARG A 249 3.13 -35.82 -28.03
N ALA A 250 3.33 -36.91 -27.30
CA ALA A 250 2.26 -37.76 -26.82
C ALA A 250 1.76 -37.39 -25.41
N LEU A 251 2.43 -36.46 -24.70
CA LEU A 251 2.00 -36.02 -23.37
C LEU A 251 0.64 -35.36 -23.42
N GLN A 252 -0.26 -35.77 -22.51
CA GLN A 252 -1.56 -35.15 -22.31
C GLN A 252 -1.46 -33.98 -21.32
N ARG A 253 -2.51 -33.15 -21.23
CA ARG A 253 -2.59 -32.13 -20.18
C ARG A 253 -2.50 -32.79 -18.80
N GLY A 254 -1.67 -32.22 -17.93
CA GLY A 254 -1.38 -32.80 -16.61
C GLY A 254 -0.31 -33.90 -16.63
N GLN A 255 0.23 -34.30 -17.78
CA GLN A 255 1.38 -35.19 -17.84
C GLN A 255 2.66 -34.41 -18.14
N TRP A 256 3.74 -34.79 -17.47
CA TRP A 256 5.03 -34.14 -17.57
C TRP A 256 6.12 -35.18 -17.81
N MET A 257 7.10 -34.85 -18.65
CA MET A 257 8.33 -35.62 -18.74
C MET A 257 9.39 -34.98 -17.84
N VAL A 258 10.06 -35.82 -17.05
CA VAL A 258 11.08 -35.42 -16.09
C VAL A 258 12.43 -36.03 -16.48
N LYS A 259 13.46 -35.20 -16.52
CA LYS A 259 14.87 -35.61 -16.57
C LYS A 259 15.57 -35.13 -15.30
N LEU A 260 16.21 -36.05 -14.59
CA LEU A 260 17.01 -35.79 -13.40
C LEU A 260 18.51 -35.84 -13.74
N PRO A 261 19.36 -35.12 -13.00
CA PRO A 261 20.80 -35.26 -13.15
C PRO A 261 21.29 -36.65 -12.72
N ALA A 262 22.41 -37.07 -13.30
CA ALA A 262 23.14 -38.24 -12.82
C ALA A 262 23.83 -37.95 -11.48
N ALA A 263 23.92 -38.97 -10.63
CA ALA A 263 24.88 -38.95 -9.52
C ALA A 263 26.31 -39.01 -10.07
N TYR A 264 27.29 -38.56 -9.26
CA TYR A 264 28.69 -38.58 -9.66
C TYR A 264 29.13 -39.99 -10.09
N GLY A 265 29.66 -40.10 -11.32
CA GLY A 265 30.15 -41.37 -11.89
C GLY A 265 29.07 -42.35 -12.36
N GLN A 266 27.80 -41.94 -12.42
CA GLN A 266 26.69 -42.76 -12.93
C GLN A 266 26.22 -42.25 -14.30
N PRO A 267 25.63 -43.11 -15.16
CA PRO A 267 24.98 -42.66 -16.39
C PRO A 267 23.76 -41.78 -16.08
N GLU A 268 23.39 -40.92 -17.03
CA GLU A 268 22.16 -40.14 -16.90
C GLU A 268 20.93 -41.07 -16.82
N PRO A 269 20.06 -40.88 -15.82
CA PRO A 269 18.88 -41.71 -15.67
C PRO A 269 17.91 -41.49 -16.84
N ARG A 270 17.29 -42.58 -17.30
CA ARG A 270 16.26 -42.53 -18.33
C ARG A 270 15.14 -41.53 -17.95
N PRO A 271 14.74 -40.62 -18.85
CA PRO A 271 13.59 -39.74 -18.61
C PRO A 271 12.31 -40.53 -18.35
N PHE A 272 11.47 -40.05 -17.45
CA PHE A 272 10.21 -40.71 -17.07
C PHE A 272 9.05 -39.72 -17.06
N THR A 273 7.83 -40.25 -17.05
CA THR A 273 6.61 -39.43 -17.04
C THR A 273 6.03 -39.38 -15.63
N VAL A 274 5.59 -38.19 -15.21
CA VAL A 274 4.82 -37.97 -13.97
C VAL A 274 3.50 -37.28 -14.32
N GLU A 275 2.57 -37.28 -13.36
CA GLU A 275 1.29 -36.60 -13.48
C GLU A 275 1.21 -35.44 -12.48
N SER A 276 0.51 -34.38 -12.88
CA SER A 276 0.16 -33.28 -11.99
C SER A 276 -0.59 -33.83 -10.79
N VAL A 277 -0.25 -33.32 -9.61
CA VAL A 277 -1.11 -33.47 -8.43
C VAL A 277 -2.47 -32.85 -8.70
N ALA A 278 -3.49 -33.30 -7.96
CA ALA A 278 -4.79 -32.63 -7.99
C ALA A 278 -4.59 -31.14 -7.66
N PRO A 279 -5.20 -30.22 -8.43
CA PRO A 279 -5.09 -28.79 -8.14
C PRO A 279 -5.66 -28.50 -6.74
N PRO A 280 -5.22 -27.42 -6.06
CA PRO A 280 -5.67 -27.12 -4.71
C PRO A 280 -7.19 -26.84 -4.65
N ALA A 281 -7.78 -26.96 -3.47
CA ALA A 281 -9.17 -26.56 -3.20
C ALA A 281 -9.42 -25.11 -3.67
N GLY A 282 -10.55 -24.88 -4.36
CA GLY A 282 -10.88 -23.58 -4.94
C GLY A 282 -10.40 -23.35 -6.37
N HIS A 283 -9.52 -24.19 -6.91
CA HIS A 283 -9.20 -24.13 -8.33
C HIS A 283 -10.39 -24.63 -9.19
N PRO A 284 -10.76 -24.01 -10.32
CA PRO A 284 -11.93 -24.42 -11.12
C PRO A 284 -11.89 -25.87 -11.63
N ALA A 285 -10.68 -26.41 -11.79
CA ALA A 285 -10.44 -27.81 -12.18
C ALA A 285 -10.41 -28.79 -10.98
N HIS A 286 -10.50 -28.29 -9.74
CA HIS A 286 -10.66 -29.10 -8.55
C HIS A 286 -12.16 -29.19 -8.23
N GLY A 287 -12.72 -30.41 -8.15
CA GLY A 287 -14.17 -30.60 -7.94
C GLY A 287 -14.68 -30.22 -6.54
N HIS A 288 -13.82 -29.69 -5.67
CA HIS A 288 -14.18 -29.21 -4.34
C HIS A 288 -14.11 -27.69 -4.31
N ASN A 289 -15.29 -27.07 -4.17
CA ASN A 289 -15.42 -25.67 -3.83
C ASN A 289 -15.09 -25.49 -2.35
N PRO A 290 -14.27 -24.49 -1.98
CA PRO A 290 -13.96 -24.20 -0.60
C PRO A 290 -15.25 -23.89 0.15
N SER A 291 -15.34 -24.36 1.39
CA SER A 291 -16.40 -23.93 2.29
C SER A 291 -16.28 -22.42 2.56
N ARG A 292 -17.38 -21.76 2.96
CA ARG A 292 -17.34 -20.35 3.39
C ARG A 292 -16.27 -20.09 4.45
N ARG A 293 -16.03 -21.06 5.33
CA ARG A 293 -15.02 -20.97 6.39
C ARG A 293 -13.59 -20.98 5.83
N GLU A 294 -13.33 -21.79 4.80
CA GLU A 294 -12.01 -21.85 4.16
C GLU A 294 -11.76 -20.59 3.32
N GLU A 295 -12.77 -20.13 2.60
CA GLU A 295 -12.70 -18.86 1.87
C GLU A 295 -12.41 -17.70 2.83
N TRP A 296 -13.13 -17.63 3.94
CA TRP A 296 -12.91 -16.60 4.95
C TRP A 296 -11.50 -16.64 5.55
N LYS A 297 -11.00 -17.82 5.92
CA LYS A 297 -9.61 -17.98 6.40
C LYS A 297 -8.58 -17.52 5.37
N PHE A 298 -8.83 -17.78 4.09
CA PHE A 298 -7.94 -17.33 3.02
C PHE A 298 -7.96 -15.81 2.88
N GLN A 299 -9.15 -15.19 2.85
CA GLN A 299 -9.27 -13.73 2.74
C GLN A 299 -8.63 -13.02 3.95
N ASP A 300 -8.83 -13.56 5.15
CA ASP A 300 -8.23 -13.07 6.40
C ASP A 300 -6.69 -13.18 6.35
N ALA A 301 -6.14 -14.35 5.99
CA ALA A 301 -4.69 -14.52 5.84
C ALA A 301 -4.10 -13.63 4.73
N LYS A 302 -4.82 -13.45 3.62
CA LYS A 302 -4.43 -12.54 2.53
C LYS A 302 -4.39 -11.09 3.01
N LEU A 303 -5.39 -10.69 3.80
CA LEU A 303 -5.45 -9.37 4.41
C LEU A 303 -4.26 -9.13 5.33
N ASP A 304 -3.96 -10.09 6.22
CA ASP A 304 -2.85 -10.00 7.16
C ASP A 304 -1.51 -9.83 6.46
N VAL A 305 -1.29 -10.59 5.38
CA VAL A 305 -0.09 -10.44 4.55
C VAL A 305 -0.04 -9.05 3.94
N HIS A 306 -1.16 -8.57 3.40
CA HIS A 306 -1.23 -7.26 2.75
C HIS A 306 -1.02 -6.11 3.73
N GLU A 307 -1.62 -6.15 4.92
CA GLU A 307 -1.44 -5.17 5.99
C GLU A 307 0.01 -5.12 6.47
N ARG A 308 0.55 -6.28 6.85
CA ARG A 308 1.95 -6.36 7.29
C ARG A 308 2.90 -5.83 6.22
N THR A 309 2.69 -6.19 4.95
CA THR A 309 3.52 -5.68 3.84
C THR A 309 3.39 -4.17 3.69
N LEU A 310 2.18 -3.60 3.78
CA LEU A 310 1.97 -2.16 3.68
C LEU A 310 2.67 -1.41 4.82
N GLU A 311 2.54 -1.91 6.05
CA GLU A 311 3.11 -1.28 7.25
C GLU A 311 4.64 -1.39 7.31
N SER A 312 5.21 -2.55 6.95
CA SER A 312 6.64 -2.79 7.15
C SER A 312 7.51 -2.40 5.95
N ALA A 313 6.96 -2.48 4.75
CA ALA A 313 7.72 -2.40 3.50
C ALA A 313 6.98 -1.67 2.37
N GLY A 314 5.78 -1.16 2.63
CA GLY A 314 4.92 -0.55 1.62
C GLY A 314 5.21 0.92 1.43
N LEU A 315 5.13 1.36 0.17
CA LEU A 315 5.15 2.77 -0.18
C LEU A 315 3.77 3.16 -0.71
N VAL A 316 3.22 4.25 -0.19
CA VAL A 316 1.98 4.83 -0.69
C VAL A 316 2.33 5.71 -1.89
N LEU A 317 1.59 5.56 -2.99
CA LEU A 317 1.74 6.48 -4.12
C LEU A 317 1.13 7.82 -3.72
N ASP A 318 1.96 8.84 -3.57
CA ASP A 318 1.47 10.20 -3.51
C ASP A 318 0.67 10.50 -4.78
N SER A 319 -0.47 11.17 -4.61
CA SER A 319 -1.19 11.72 -5.76
C SER A 319 -0.28 12.73 -6.46
N PRO A 320 -0.28 12.77 -7.80
CA PRO A 320 0.60 13.67 -8.52
C PRO A 320 0.35 15.12 -8.09
N SER A 321 1.40 15.77 -7.56
CA SER A 321 1.43 17.22 -7.47
C SER A 321 1.43 17.77 -8.89
N THR A 322 0.30 18.28 -9.36
CA THR A 322 0.31 19.13 -10.56
C THR A 322 1.21 20.32 -10.28
N THR A 323 2.34 20.37 -10.97
CA THR A 323 3.17 21.57 -11.04
C THR A 323 2.29 22.73 -11.48
N VAL A 324 2.11 23.70 -10.59
CA VAL A 324 1.48 24.98 -10.87
C VAL A 324 2.29 25.63 -12.01
N GLU A 325 1.68 25.76 -13.18
CA GLU A 325 2.19 26.69 -14.18
C GLU A 325 2.18 28.09 -13.56
N PRO A 326 3.24 28.91 -13.71
CA PRO A 326 3.23 30.27 -13.20
C PRO A 326 2.10 31.03 -13.91
N ILE A 327 1.05 31.36 -13.15
CA ILE A 327 -0.02 32.23 -13.59
C ILE A 327 0.64 33.58 -13.90
N THR A 328 0.72 33.91 -15.19
CA THR A 328 1.00 35.27 -15.65
C THR A 328 -0.14 36.17 -15.20
N ASP A 329 0.20 37.29 -14.56
CA ASP A 329 -0.69 38.33 -14.04
C ASP A 329 -1.97 38.52 -14.88
N PRO A 330 -3.18 38.40 -14.30
CA PRO A 330 -4.38 38.79 -15.00
C PRO A 330 -4.49 40.32 -15.03
N GLU A 331 -4.80 40.86 -16.22
CA GLU A 331 -5.29 42.23 -16.36
C GLU A 331 -6.57 42.43 -15.51
N PRO A 332 -6.84 43.64 -15.00
CA PRO A 332 -7.97 43.86 -14.10
C PRO A 332 -9.28 43.86 -14.89
N ASP A 333 -10.08 42.80 -14.75
CA ASP A 333 -11.49 42.78 -15.17
C ASP A 333 -12.38 43.44 -14.08
N PRO A 334 -13.56 43.96 -14.45
CA PRO A 334 -14.30 44.94 -13.65
C PRO A 334 -14.91 44.32 -12.39
N GLN A 335 -15.00 45.15 -11.34
CA GLN A 335 -15.55 44.83 -10.03
C GLN A 335 -16.80 43.92 -10.07
N PRO A 336 -16.80 42.77 -9.36
CA PRO A 336 -18.02 42.02 -9.14
C PRO A 336 -18.95 42.80 -8.20
N ALA A 337 -20.25 42.62 -8.41
CA ALA A 337 -21.24 42.99 -7.43
C ALA A 337 -21.06 42.16 -6.15
N ASP A 338 -21.25 42.83 -5.02
CA ASP A 338 -21.28 42.35 -3.64
C ASP A 338 -21.85 40.90 -3.51
N THR A 339 -20.98 39.91 -3.46
CA THR A 339 -21.33 38.50 -3.21
C THR A 339 -20.34 37.95 -2.19
N SER A 340 -20.69 38.06 -0.90
CA SER A 340 -19.96 37.34 0.14
C SER A 340 -19.99 35.84 -0.19
N PRO A 341 -18.84 35.14 -0.13
CA PRO A 341 -18.78 33.73 -0.47
C PRO A 341 -19.66 32.91 0.48
N ARG A 342 -20.37 31.91 -0.06
CA ARG A 342 -21.29 31.07 0.72
C ARG A 342 -20.48 30.15 1.66
N THR A 343 -20.91 30.04 2.90
CA THR A 343 -20.25 29.26 3.97
C THR A 343 -21.08 28.08 4.46
N ASP A 344 -22.35 28.01 4.08
CA ASP A 344 -23.27 26.93 4.39
C ASP A 344 -23.09 25.71 3.48
N SER A 345 -22.47 25.85 2.30
CA SER A 345 -22.35 24.78 1.29
C SER A 345 -20.94 24.64 0.71
N ALA A 346 -20.54 23.40 0.39
CA ALA A 346 -19.30 23.10 -0.32
C ALA A 346 -19.44 23.17 -1.86
N LEU A 347 -20.67 23.16 -2.39
CA LEU A 347 -20.96 23.11 -3.83
C LEU A 347 -20.34 24.25 -4.66
N PRO A 348 -20.17 25.48 -4.16
CA PRO A 348 -19.45 26.53 -4.89
C PRO A 348 -17.94 26.26 -5.01
N HIS A 349 -17.37 25.48 -4.09
CA HIS A 349 -15.93 25.32 -3.88
C HIS A 349 -15.40 23.97 -4.38
N THR A 350 -16.30 22.99 -4.53
CA THR A 350 -15.94 21.62 -4.90
C THR A 350 -15.29 21.52 -6.28
N LYS A 351 -14.23 20.71 -6.34
CA LYS A 351 -13.58 20.30 -7.59
C LYS A 351 -14.23 19.04 -8.19
N ARG A 352 -15.27 18.50 -7.55
CA ARG A 352 -15.98 17.26 -7.89
C ARG A 352 -17.47 17.51 -8.07
N MET A 353 -18.04 16.96 -9.13
CA MET A 353 -19.47 16.97 -9.40
C MET A 353 -19.80 15.77 -10.31
N PRO A 354 -20.93 15.08 -10.10
CA PRO A 354 -21.38 14.04 -11.02
C PRO A 354 -21.55 14.62 -12.43
N SER A 355 -21.13 13.90 -13.46
CA SER A 355 -21.22 14.38 -14.85
C SER A 355 -22.65 14.72 -15.33
N THR A 356 -23.66 14.20 -14.62
CA THR A 356 -25.09 14.39 -14.90
C THR A 356 -25.69 15.59 -14.16
N VAL A 357 -24.90 16.26 -13.32
CA VAL A 357 -25.32 17.37 -12.46
C VAL A 357 -24.40 18.57 -12.66
N THR A 358 -24.98 19.77 -12.67
CA THR A 358 -24.25 21.04 -12.58
C THR A 358 -24.78 21.88 -11.44
N TYR A 359 -23.92 22.70 -10.86
CA TYR A 359 -24.30 23.65 -9.81
C TYR A 359 -24.49 25.05 -10.40
N ASP A 360 -25.61 25.71 -10.08
CA ASP A 360 -25.88 27.11 -10.41
C ASP A 360 -25.71 27.99 -9.17
N ASP A 361 -24.62 28.75 -9.16
CA ASP A 361 -24.26 29.62 -8.03
C ASP A 361 -25.26 30.76 -7.82
N SER A 362 -25.87 31.28 -8.88
CA SER A 362 -26.78 32.43 -8.81
C SER A 362 -28.10 32.10 -8.12
N THR A 363 -28.56 30.86 -8.24
CA THR A 363 -29.80 30.38 -7.63
C THR A 363 -29.58 29.40 -6.50
N HIS A 364 -28.32 29.05 -6.22
CA HIS A 364 -27.92 28.02 -5.28
C HIS A 364 -28.75 26.74 -5.47
N ALA A 365 -28.65 26.15 -6.67
CA ALA A 365 -29.44 24.99 -7.07
C ALA A 365 -28.61 23.98 -7.87
N LEU A 366 -29.00 22.70 -7.79
CA LEU A 366 -28.44 21.63 -8.61
C LEU A 366 -29.31 21.45 -9.86
N ASN A 367 -28.69 21.35 -11.03
CA ASN A 367 -29.37 21.19 -12.30
C ASN A 367 -28.97 19.88 -12.96
N CYS A 368 -29.93 19.15 -13.52
CA CYS A 368 -29.63 18.02 -14.39
C CYS A 368 -29.04 18.54 -15.72
N THR A 369 -27.92 17.99 -16.16
CA THR A 369 -27.25 18.42 -17.41
C THR A 369 -28.03 18.08 -18.67
N GLU A 370 -28.94 17.10 -18.62
CA GLU A 370 -29.71 16.66 -19.79
C GLU A 370 -31.01 17.44 -19.99
N CYS A 371 -31.79 17.65 -18.92
CA CYS A 371 -33.11 18.25 -19.00
C CYS A 371 -33.25 19.59 -18.29
N GLU A 372 -32.18 20.08 -17.66
CA GLU A 372 -32.10 21.37 -16.96
C GLU A 372 -33.10 21.53 -15.79
N ASN A 373 -33.72 20.43 -15.32
CA ASN A 373 -34.54 20.44 -14.12
C ASN A 373 -33.68 20.80 -12.90
N ARG A 374 -34.27 21.62 -12.02
CA ARG A 374 -33.61 22.15 -10.82
C ARG A 374 -34.00 21.37 -9.56
N TYR A 375 -33.04 21.23 -8.67
CA TYR A 375 -33.12 20.49 -7.43
C TYR A 375 -32.47 21.27 -6.29
N ASP A 376 -32.87 20.93 -5.07
CA ASP A 376 -32.33 21.55 -3.86
C ASP A 376 -30.82 21.26 -3.72
N PRO A 377 -30.02 22.18 -3.15
CA PRO A 377 -28.56 22.06 -3.03
C PRO A 377 -28.13 21.21 -1.83
N ASP A 378 -28.85 20.13 -1.54
CA ASP A 378 -28.56 19.18 -0.47
C ASP A 378 -28.44 17.74 -1.01
N ILE A 379 -28.09 16.78 -0.17
CA ILE A 379 -27.95 15.39 -0.61
C ILE A 379 -29.22 14.78 -1.20
N LYS A 380 -30.40 15.20 -0.73
CA LYS A 380 -31.67 14.69 -1.28
C LYS A 380 -31.89 15.25 -2.68
N GLY A 381 -31.57 16.52 -2.90
CA GLY A 381 -31.59 17.14 -4.20
C GLY A 381 -30.51 16.57 -5.13
N MET A 382 -29.31 16.28 -4.64
CA MET A 382 -28.25 15.61 -5.40
C MET A 382 -28.68 14.22 -5.89
N LYS A 383 -29.23 13.38 -5.00
CA LYS A 383 -29.79 12.07 -5.36
C LYS A 383 -30.85 12.22 -6.47
N ARG A 384 -31.78 13.16 -6.32
CA ARG A 384 -32.83 13.44 -7.32
C ARG A 384 -32.30 14.02 -8.63
N ALA A 385 -31.24 14.82 -8.58
CA ALA A 385 -30.61 15.41 -9.76
C ALA A 385 -29.93 14.32 -10.61
N ILE A 386 -29.23 13.39 -9.95
CA ILE A 386 -28.64 12.21 -10.61
C ILE A 386 -29.75 11.31 -11.19
N GLU A 387 -30.74 10.93 -10.39
CA GLU A 387 -31.84 10.03 -10.79
C GLU A 387 -32.81 10.66 -11.82
N CYS A 388 -32.69 11.96 -12.11
CA CYS A 388 -33.56 12.66 -13.05
C CYS A 388 -33.46 12.07 -14.47
N CYS A 389 -32.23 11.84 -14.93
CA CYS A 389 -31.95 11.31 -16.27
C CYS A 389 -30.81 10.27 -16.27
N SER A 390 -30.32 9.87 -15.09
CA SER A 390 -29.32 8.82 -14.90
C SER A 390 -29.72 7.91 -13.73
N SER A 391 -28.80 7.09 -13.24
CA SER A 391 -28.97 6.29 -12.03
C SER A 391 -27.79 6.50 -11.07
N LEU A 392 -28.02 6.27 -9.78
CA LEU A 392 -26.96 6.25 -8.78
C LEU A 392 -25.95 5.12 -9.05
N ASP A 393 -26.40 3.98 -9.57
CA ASP A 393 -25.54 2.83 -9.91
C ASP A 393 -24.57 3.14 -11.06
N ASP A 394 -24.94 4.06 -11.96
CA ASP A 394 -24.10 4.51 -13.09
C ASP A 394 -23.22 5.72 -12.75
N THR A 395 -23.31 6.24 -11.52
CA THR A 395 -22.54 7.41 -11.06
C THR A 395 -21.41 6.97 -10.14
N ASP A 396 -20.19 7.46 -10.40
CA ASP A 396 -19.09 7.25 -9.48
C ASP A 396 -19.38 8.03 -8.18
N ARG A 397 -19.42 7.31 -7.06
CA ARG A 397 -19.67 7.90 -5.74
C ARG A 397 -18.59 8.93 -5.38
N ASP A 398 -17.36 8.73 -5.83
CA ASP A 398 -16.26 9.68 -5.57
C ASP A 398 -16.49 11.06 -6.20
N ASP A 399 -17.39 11.16 -7.19
CA ASP A 399 -17.77 12.42 -7.82
C ASP A 399 -18.94 13.13 -7.13
N ILE A 400 -19.53 12.53 -6.08
CA ILE A 400 -20.62 13.13 -5.28
C ILE A 400 -20.00 13.86 -4.07
N PRO A 401 -19.96 15.21 -4.05
CA PRO A 401 -19.36 15.95 -2.94
C PRO A 401 -20.29 16.04 -1.72
N VAL A 402 -19.72 16.41 -0.57
CA VAL A 402 -20.51 16.90 0.57
C VAL A 402 -21.24 18.20 0.19
N CYS A 403 -22.55 18.26 0.39
CA CYS A 403 -23.34 19.42 -0.02
C CYS A 403 -23.34 20.52 1.05
N ASN A 404 -23.62 20.13 2.31
CA ASN A 404 -23.85 21.04 3.43
C ASN A 404 -22.66 21.07 4.40
N LEU A 405 -22.13 22.25 4.69
CA LEU A 405 -21.07 22.47 5.69
C LEU A 405 -21.60 23.11 6.96
N ASN A 406 -22.53 24.07 6.83
CA ASN A 406 -23.13 24.81 7.94
C ASN A 406 -22.11 25.54 8.84
N LEU A 407 -21.08 26.18 8.28
CA LEU A 407 -20.14 26.99 9.06
C LEU A 407 -20.89 28.15 9.73
N LYS A 408 -20.76 28.24 11.06
CA LYS A 408 -21.62 29.10 11.91
C LYS A 408 -21.15 30.55 12.02
N LEU A 409 -20.09 30.93 11.30
CA LEU A 409 -19.51 32.26 11.34
C LEU A 409 -20.34 33.27 10.55
N THR A 410 -20.49 34.46 11.10
CA THR A 410 -21.11 35.61 10.43
C THR A 410 -20.16 36.22 9.38
N ALA A 411 -20.70 37.04 8.48
CA ALA A 411 -19.89 37.73 7.47
C ALA A 411 -18.83 38.67 8.08
N GLU A 412 -19.13 39.28 9.23
CA GLU A 412 -18.16 40.10 9.98
C GLU A 412 -17.04 39.23 10.55
N GLU A 413 -17.39 38.11 11.20
CA GLU A 413 -16.40 37.16 11.75
C GLU A 413 -15.52 36.52 10.67
N LEU A 414 -16.05 36.27 9.46
CA LEU A 414 -15.28 35.78 8.32
C LEU A 414 -14.29 36.82 7.79
N THR A 415 -14.66 38.10 7.84
CA THR A 415 -13.78 39.19 7.38
C THR A 415 -12.63 39.42 8.35
N ASP A 416 -12.89 39.22 9.65
CA ASP A 416 -11.92 39.37 10.73
C ASP A 416 -11.15 38.07 11.04
N ALA A 417 -11.42 36.97 10.34
CA ALA A 417 -10.76 35.69 10.55
C ALA A 417 -9.30 35.70 10.07
N ASP A 418 -8.41 35.10 10.86
CA ASP A 418 -6.99 34.94 10.51
C ASP A 418 -6.74 33.87 9.42
N TRP A 419 -7.79 33.17 8.98
CA TRP A 419 -7.74 31.99 8.13
C TRP A 419 -8.57 32.17 6.85
N SER A 420 -8.13 31.55 5.75
CA SER A 420 -8.87 31.61 4.50
C SER A 420 -10.23 30.91 4.61
N ILE A 421 -11.16 31.25 3.71
CA ILE A 421 -12.47 30.59 3.71
C ILE A 421 -12.33 29.08 3.45
N GLU A 422 -11.44 28.66 2.55
CA GLU A 422 -11.19 27.25 2.26
C GLU A 422 -10.65 26.51 3.49
N GLN A 423 -9.80 27.15 4.29
CA GLN A 423 -9.31 26.63 5.58
C GLN A 423 -10.44 26.47 6.61
N LEU A 424 -11.31 27.47 6.74
CA LEU A 424 -12.48 27.41 7.63
C LEU A 424 -13.48 26.33 7.19
N LEU A 425 -13.75 26.22 5.89
CA LEU A 425 -14.63 25.21 5.31
C LEU A 425 -14.05 23.80 5.46
N PHE A 426 -12.74 23.64 5.30
CA PHE A 426 -12.06 22.36 5.53
C PHE A 426 -12.17 21.92 6.99
N MET A 427 -11.91 22.82 7.95
CA MET A 427 -12.11 22.52 9.38
C MET A 427 -13.56 22.11 9.67
N GLN A 428 -14.55 22.86 9.16
CA GLN A 428 -15.95 22.49 9.33
C GLN A 428 -16.27 21.14 8.67
N ALA A 429 -15.69 20.84 7.51
CA ALA A 429 -15.92 19.59 6.81
C ALA A 429 -15.38 18.39 7.59
N VAL A 430 -14.15 18.49 8.09
CA VAL A 430 -13.50 17.47 8.94
C VAL A 430 -14.32 17.26 10.21
N TYR A 431 -14.74 18.34 10.85
CA TYR A 431 -15.55 18.28 12.06
C TYR A 431 -16.91 17.61 11.83
N ASN A 432 -17.62 17.93 10.74
CA ASN A 432 -18.88 17.27 10.40
C ASN A 432 -18.71 15.77 10.11
N ALA A 433 -17.61 15.39 9.45
CA ALA A 433 -17.26 14.00 9.20
C ALA A 433 -16.97 13.24 10.51
N GLN A 434 -16.20 13.85 11.41
CA GLN A 434 -15.93 13.35 12.76
C GLN A 434 -17.21 13.17 13.57
N GLN A 435 -18.22 14.02 13.37
CA GLN A 435 -19.52 13.94 14.04
C GLN A 435 -20.55 13.05 13.30
N LEU A 436 -20.11 12.28 12.28
CA LEU A 436 -20.95 11.40 11.47
C LEU A 436 -22.20 12.09 10.87
N ARG A 437 -22.08 13.38 10.52
CA ARG A 437 -23.22 14.19 10.04
C ARG A 437 -23.54 13.99 8.56
N TYR A 438 -22.62 13.43 7.79
CA TYR A 438 -22.81 13.23 6.35
C TYR A 438 -23.62 11.97 6.05
N ASP A 439 -24.41 12.03 4.97
CA ASP A 439 -24.99 10.83 4.38
C ASP A 439 -23.85 9.97 3.81
N PRO A 440 -23.89 8.63 3.97
CA PRO A 440 -22.86 7.75 3.42
C PRO A 440 -22.68 7.87 1.90
N LEU A 441 -23.63 8.45 1.16
CA LEU A 441 -23.44 8.73 -0.25
C LEU A 441 -22.48 9.92 -0.50
N GLU A 442 -22.49 10.93 0.37
CA GLU A 442 -21.62 12.12 0.25
C GLU A 442 -20.24 11.86 0.84
N TYR A 443 -20.20 11.24 2.02
CA TYR A 443 -18.97 10.93 2.73
C TYR A 443 -19.26 9.87 3.81
N ASP A 444 -18.51 8.78 3.79
CA ASP A 444 -18.55 7.73 4.81
C ASP A 444 -17.21 7.66 5.52
N LEU A 445 -17.17 8.08 6.79
CA LEU A 445 -15.95 8.07 7.61
C LEU A 445 -15.26 6.70 7.59
N LEU A 446 -16.01 5.59 7.48
CA LEU A 446 -15.43 4.25 7.57
C LEU A 446 -14.61 3.88 6.33
N ASN A 447 -14.94 4.45 5.17
CA ASN A 447 -14.41 4.02 3.89
C ASN A 447 -13.67 5.13 3.14
N ASP A 448 -14.01 6.39 3.37
CA ASP A 448 -13.52 7.52 2.60
C ASP A 448 -12.39 8.26 3.30
N SER A 449 -11.31 8.52 2.54
CA SER A 449 -10.20 9.35 2.99
C SER A 449 -10.63 10.81 3.14
N MET A 450 -10.19 11.49 4.20
CA MET A 450 -10.42 12.94 4.36
C MET A 450 -9.68 13.79 3.32
N ILE A 451 -8.83 13.19 2.49
CA ILE A 451 -8.34 13.83 1.25
C ILE A 451 -9.54 14.22 0.35
N ARG A 452 -10.65 13.49 0.37
CA ARG A 452 -11.85 13.88 -0.38
C ARG A 452 -12.42 15.21 0.08
N LEU A 453 -12.36 15.49 1.38
CA LEU A 453 -12.82 16.75 1.92
C LEU A 453 -11.98 17.93 1.41
N THR A 454 -10.68 17.73 1.10
CA THR A 454 -9.87 18.80 0.48
C THR A 454 -10.32 19.10 -0.95
N GLU A 455 -10.70 18.08 -1.72
CA GLU A 455 -11.26 18.24 -3.06
C GLU A 455 -12.62 18.94 -3.03
N TYR A 456 -13.46 18.64 -2.03
CA TYR A 456 -14.81 19.19 -1.91
C TYR A 456 -14.86 20.64 -1.46
N VAL A 457 -13.86 21.11 -0.71
CA VAL A 457 -13.78 22.51 -0.26
C VAL A 457 -12.74 23.33 -1.02
N GLY A 458 -12.04 22.71 -1.97
CA GLY A 458 -11.12 23.40 -2.86
C GLY A 458 -9.76 23.80 -2.28
N ILE A 459 -9.50 23.51 -1.00
CA ILE A 459 -8.24 23.81 -0.30
C ILE A 459 -7.02 23.10 -0.92
N ASP A 460 -5.84 23.72 -0.84
CA ASP A 460 -4.57 23.13 -1.23
C ASP A 460 -3.82 22.52 -0.02
N ASN A 461 -2.83 21.67 -0.30
CA ASN A 461 -2.10 20.96 0.74
C ASN A 461 -1.22 21.88 1.62
N GLY A 462 -0.76 23.02 1.10
CA GLY A 462 0.00 24.00 1.88
C GLY A 462 -0.88 24.65 2.94
N ALA A 463 -2.08 25.09 2.55
CA ALA A 463 -3.06 25.65 3.46
C ALA A 463 -3.56 24.65 4.52
N VAL A 464 -3.62 23.34 4.19
CA VAL A 464 -3.87 22.28 5.19
C VAL A 464 -2.69 22.15 6.16
N GLN A 465 -1.45 22.24 5.68
CA GLN A 465 -0.26 22.18 6.53
C GLN A 465 -0.22 23.35 7.52
N ASP A 466 -0.60 24.56 7.11
CA ASP A 466 -0.69 25.72 8.02
C ASP A 466 -1.65 25.46 9.20
N LEU A 467 -2.78 24.78 8.96
CA LEU A 467 -3.73 24.40 10.00
C LEU A 467 -3.17 23.33 10.96
N ILE A 468 -2.28 22.46 10.46
CA ILE A 468 -1.60 21.45 11.26
C ILE A 468 -0.52 22.08 12.14
N ASP A 469 0.25 23.00 11.55
CA ASP A 469 1.35 23.68 12.25
C ASP A 469 0.84 24.54 13.42
N GLU A 470 -0.35 25.14 13.29
CA GLU A 470 -1.02 25.90 14.36
C GLU A 470 -1.93 25.04 15.28
N ASP A 471 -1.86 23.71 15.18
CA ASP A 471 -2.66 22.76 15.97
C ASP A 471 -4.18 23.00 15.92
N LEU A 472 -4.70 23.54 14.81
CA LEU A 472 -6.15 23.68 14.59
C LEU A 472 -6.76 22.40 14.03
N VAL A 473 -6.00 21.69 13.21
CA VAL A 473 -6.32 20.37 12.68
C VAL A 473 -5.15 19.43 12.95
N ARG A 474 -5.40 18.26 13.52
CA ARG A 474 -4.38 17.24 13.74
C ARG A 474 -4.45 16.17 12.68
N HIS A 475 -3.31 15.76 12.14
CA HIS A 475 -3.20 14.51 11.39
C HIS A 475 -3.25 13.34 12.37
N ASP A 476 -4.26 12.48 12.23
CA ASP A 476 -4.46 11.35 13.15
C ASP A 476 -3.75 10.08 12.70
N THR A 477 -4.01 9.67 11.46
CA THR A 477 -3.52 8.42 10.89
C THR A 477 -3.71 8.40 9.39
N ASP A 478 -2.91 7.58 8.69
CA ASP A 478 -3.11 7.20 7.29
C ASP A 478 -3.63 5.76 7.14
N HIS A 479 -3.93 5.11 8.27
CA HIS A 479 -4.39 3.73 8.33
C HIS A 479 -5.73 3.65 9.09
N PRO A 480 -6.80 3.09 8.47
CA PRO A 480 -6.84 2.44 7.16
C PRO A 480 -6.85 3.41 5.95
N HIS A 481 -7.06 4.70 6.18
CA HIS A 481 -6.98 5.80 5.21
C HIS A 481 -6.70 7.10 5.97
N ARG A 482 -6.47 8.22 5.25
CA ARG A 482 -6.12 9.50 5.86
C ARG A 482 -7.27 10.10 6.66
N LEU A 483 -7.01 10.37 7.93
CA LEU A 483 -7.92 11.03 8.86
C LEU A 483 -7.27 12.26 9.49
N TYR A 484 -8.09 13.29 9.66
CA TYR A 484 -7.80 14.49 10.40
C TYR A 484 -8.80 14.65 11.55
N THR A 485 -8.39 15.34 12.61
CA THR A 485 -9.27 15.72 13.74
C THR A 485 -9.20 17.21 13.95
N VAL A 486 -10.33 17.87 14.16
CA VAL A 486 -10.33 19.28 14.55
C VAL A 486 -10.03 19.40 16.04
N SER A 487 -9.03 20.21 16.38
CA SER A 487 -8.65 20.41 17.78
C SER A 487 -9.69 21.25 18.54
N PRO A 488 -9.62 21.31 19.89
CA PRO A 488 -10.44 22.24 20.66
C PRO A 488 -10.31 23.71 20.22
N GLU A 489 -9.12 24.16 19.80
CA GLU A 489 -8.92 25.51 19.29
C GLU A 489 -9.49 25.68 17.87
N GLY A 490 -9.28 24.71 16.98
CA GLY A 490 -9.88 24.73 15.63
C GLY A 490 -11.40 24.82 15.66
N ARG A 491 -12.05 24.15 16.64
CA ARG A 491 -13.50 24.22 16.83
C ARG A 491 -13.99 25.61 17.22
N LYS A 492 -13.24 26.32 18.08
CA LYS A 492 -13.57 27.70 18.43
C LYS A 492 -13.47 28.61 17.19
N VAL A 493 -12.46 28.38 16.36
CA VAL A 493 -12.27 29.13 15.10
C VAL A 493 -13.46 28.99 14.17
N ILE A 494 -14.07 27.80 14.05
CA ILE A 494 -15.26 27.58 13.20
C ILE A 494 -16.61 27.88 13.91
N GLY A 495 -16.58 28.41 15.13
CA GLY A 495 -17.79 28.79 15.87
C GLY A 495 -18.60 27.62 16.43
N GLU A 496 -17.99 26.44 16.58
CA GLU A 496 -18.64 25.28 17.20
C GLU A 496 -18.49 25.35 18.73
N SER A 497 -19.61 25.38 19.46
CA SER A 497 -19.67 25.43 20.93
C SER A 497 -20.73 24.48 21.46
N TYR A 498 -20.50 23.94 22.67
CA TYR A 498 -21.25 22.79 23.19
C TYR A 498 -21.94 23.03 24.53
N ARG A 499 -23.00 22.24 24.79
CA ARG A 499 -23.65 22.10 26.11
C ARG A 499 -23.59 20.65 26.61
N GLN A 500 -23.16 20.48 27.86
CA GLN A 500 -23.10 19.20 28.56
C GLN A 500 -24.46 18.47 28.58
N GLY A 501 -24.48 17.20 28.19
CA GLY A 501 -25.69 16.35 28.19
C GLY A 501 -26.62 16.53 26.97
N ILE A 502 -26.20 17.33 25.99
CA ILE A 502 -26.88 17.44 24.67
C ILE A 502 -25.90 17.02 23.56
N ASP A 503 -24.65 17.48 23.64
CA ASP A 503 -23.68 17.29 22.56
C ASP A 503 -22.46 16.43 22.93
N TYR A 504 -22.36 15.96 24.19
CA TYR A 504 -21.35 15.03 24.70
C TYR A 504 -21.83 14.37 26.00
N GLY A 505 -21.42 13.12 26.26
CA GLY A 505 -21.91 12.31 27.37
C GLY A 505 -22.39 10.92 26.94
N HIS A 506 -23.20 10.27 27.78
CA HIS A 506 -23.78 8.95 27.49
C HIS A 506 -24.41 8.89 26.08
N GLY A 507 -23.94 7.98 25.24
CA GLY A 507 -24.42 7.83 23.86
C GLY A 507 -23.88 8.85 22.84
N ALA A 508 -23.01 9.80 23.23
CA ALA A 508 -22.63 10.94 22.39
C ALA A 508 -21.12 11.30 22.39
N GLY A 509 -20.23 10.42 22.88
CA GLY A 509 -18.79 10.62 22.81
C GLY A 509 -18.25 11.74 23.70
N ASP A 510 -16.94 11.90 23.69
CA ASP A 510 -16.25 12.99 24.38
C ASP A 510 -15.93 14.13 23.42
N LEU A 511 -15.86 15.35 23.95
CA LEU A 511 -15.59 16.53 23.13
C LEU A 511 -14.23 16.45 22.43
N GLU A 512 -13.22 15.84 23.02
CA GLU A 512 -11.87 15.81 22.43
C GLU A 512 -11.60 14.51 21.67
N GLU A 513 -12.65 13.75 21.37
CA GLU A 513 -12.56 12.48 20.68
C GLU A 513 -12.00 12.65 19.27
N SER A 514 -10.98 11.86 18.91
CA SER A 514 -10.40 11.89 17.58
C SER A 514 -11.26 11.16 16.54
N SER A 515 -11.23 11.59 15.28
CA SER A 515 -11.86 10.93 14.13
C SER A 515 -11.49 9.45 14.02
N LEU A 516 -10.26 9.07 14.37
CA LEU A 516 -9.85 7.67 14.43
C LEU A 516 -10.61 6.86 15.49
N HIS A 517 -10.82 7.44 16.67
CA HIS A 517 -11.56 6.78 17.74
C HIS A 517 -13.05 6.66 17.37
N VAL A 518 -13.68 7.73 16.84
CA VAL A 518 -15.06 7.68 16.31
C VAL A 518 -15.20 6.57 15.27
N LEU A 519 -14.25 6.48 14.34
CA LEU A 519 -14.23 5.45 13.30
C LEU A 519 -14.12 4.03 13.91
N ALA A 520 -13.26 3.84 14.91
CA ALA A 520 -13.08 2.54 15.56
C ALA A 520 -14.34 2.12 16.32
N VAL A 521 -14.97 3.03 17.06
CA VAL A 521 -16.23 2.81 17.79
C VAL A 521 -17.37 2.49 16.82
N GLU A 522 -17.52 3.24 15.74
CA GLU A 522 -18.60 3.01 14.76
C GLU A 522 -18.41 1.67 14.01
N ILE A 523 -17.18 1.30 13.66
CA ILE A 523 -16.88 -0.03 13.08
C ILE A 523 -17.22 -1.14 14.07
N ALA A 524 -16.83 -0.97 15.34
CA ALA A 524 -17.15 -1.93 16.38
C ALA A 524 -18.66 -2.06 16.62
N ARG A 525 -19.39 -0.95 16.60
CA ARG A 525 -20.85 -0.91 16.74
C ARG A 525 -21.53 -1.73 15.66
N ARG A 526 -21.20 -1.50 14.39
CA ARG A 526 -21.72 -2.28 13.26
C ARG A 526 -21.35 -3.76 13.36
N TYR A 527 -20.16 -4.07 13.86
CA TYR A 527 -19.73 -5.46 14.08
C TYR A 527 -20.58 -6.13 15.18
N LEU A 528 -20.84 -5.44 16.29
CA LEU A 528 -21.71 -5.95 17.36
C LEU A 528 -23.16 -6.11 16.89
N GLU A 529 -23.68 -5.17 16.12
CA GLU A 529 -25.01 -5.28 15.50
C GLU A 529 -25.13 -6.52 14.62
N GLN A 530 -24.11 -6.80 13.79
CA GLN A 530 -24.12 -7.92 12.87
C GLN A 530 -23.93 -9.28 13.57
N GLU A 531 -22.98 -9.39 14.51
CA GLU A 531 -22.61 -10.68 15.11
C GLU A 531 -23.42 -11.04 16.36
N TYR A 532 -23.87 -10.03 17.11
CA TYR A 532 -24.57 -10.23 18.37
C TYR A 532 -26.05 -9.86 18.25
N VAL A 533 -26.40 -8.62 17.89
CA VAL A 533 -27.83 -8.21 17.85
C VAL A 533 -28.63 -8.99 16.81
N ALA A 534 -28.08 -9.18 15.61
CA ALA A 534 -28.74 -9.94 14.55
C ALA A 534 -28.73 -11.47 14.78
N ASN A 535 -28.00 -11.95 15.79
CA ASN A 535 -27.88 -13.36 16.12
C ASN A 535 -28.93 -13.76 17.18
N PRO A 536 -29.92 -14.61 16.84
CA PRO A 536 -30.99 -14.97 17.76
C PRO A 536 -30.53 -15.81 18.97
N ASP A 537 -29.32 -16.37 18.94
CA ASP A 537 -28.73 -17.12 20.05
C ASP A 537 -27.90 -16.21 20.99
N SER A 538 -27.73 -14.94 20.64
CA SER A 538 -27.06 -13.93 21.47
C SER A 538 -28.02 -13.35 22.51
N ARG A 539 -27.48 -12.96 23.67
CA ARG A 539 -28.22 -12.19 24.69
C ARG A 539 -28.27 -10.68 24.41
N VAL A 540 -27.36 -10.18 23.57
CA VAL A 540 -27.28 -8.75 23.27
C VAL A 540 -28.48 -8.34 22.41
N THR A 541 -29.27 -7.38 22.87
CA THR A 541 -30.43 -6.86 22.14
C THR A 541 -30.22 -5.44 21.61
N GLU A 542 -29.28 -4.69 22.20
CA GLU A 542 -28.93 -3.34 21.77
C GLU A 542 -27.43 -3.07 21.90
N THR A 543 -26.90 -2.21 21.04
CA THR A 543 -25.54 -1.66 21.15
C THR A 543 -25.59 -0.19 21.55
N VAL A 544 -24.88 0.18 22.62
CA VAL A 544 -24.84 1.54 23.17
C VAL A 544 -23.40 2.05 23.13
N PRO A 545 -23.06 2.98 22.22
CA PRO A 545 -21.74 3.62 22.24
C PRO A 545 -21.63 4.55 23.47
N TYR A 546 -20.42 4.74 23.99
CA TYR A 546 -20.12 5.64 25.12
C TYR A 546 -21.01 5.35 26.34
N HIS A 547 -21.05 4.08 26.76
CA HIS A 547 -21.93 3.59 27.81
C HIS A 547 -21.34 3.89 29.20
N ASP A 548 -22.09 4.60 30.04
CA ASP A 548 -21.64 4.97 31.39
C ASP A 548 -21.86 3.78 32.34
N ILE A 549 -20.80 3.27 32.96
CA ILE A 549 -20.90 2.24 34.02
C ILE A 549 -21.29 2.92 35.34
N ASP A 550 -20.66 4.07 35.64
CA ASP A 550 -20.97 4.92 36.78
C ASP A 550 -20.60 6.39 36.49
N GLU A 551 -20.71 7.27 37.49
CA GLU A 551 -20.43 8.71 37.35
C GLU A 551 -19.01 9.06 36.86
N LYS A 552 -18.07 8.10 36.85
CA LYS A 552 -16.66 8.33 36.50
C LYS A 552 -16.12 7.40 35.41
N ARG A 553 -16.78 6.29 35.13
CA ARG A 553 -16.28 5.25 34.21
C ARG A 553 -17.24 5.04 33.05
N ARG A 554 -16.67 5.04 31.85
CA ARG A 554 -17.40 4.87 30.58
C ARG A 554 -16.68 3.85 29.70
N LEU A 555 -17.46 2.97 29.07
CA LEU A 555 -17.02 2.09 27.99
C LEU A 555 -17.21 2.79 26.65
N ASP A 556 -16.30 2.58 25.72
CA ASP A 556 -16.44 3.13 24.37
C ASP A 556 -17.66 2.55 23.64
N LEU A 557 -17.97 1.28 23.89
CA LEU A 557 -19.15 0.62 23.37
C LEU A 557 -19.55 -0.59 24.23
N ALA A 558 -20.85 -0.72 24.48
CA ALA A 558 -21.44 -1.85 25.19
C ALA A 558 -22.51 -2.53 24.34
N GLY A 559 -22.52 -3.86 24.34
CA GLY A 559 -23.67 -4.67 23.94
C GLY A 559 -24.44 -5.08 25.18
N VAL A 560 -25.69 -4.62 25.31
CA VAL A 560 -26.55 -4.84 26.47
C VAL A 560 -27.71 -5.78 26.15
N ASP A 561 -28.24 -6.45 27.18
CA ASP A 561 -29.47 -7.25 27.06
C ASP A 561 -30.74 -6.45 27.41
N ASP A 562 -31.90 -7.13 27.39
CA ASP A 562 -33.21 -6.53 27.67
C ASP A 562 -33.35 -5.92 29.07
N ASP A 563 -32.54 -6.36 30.04
CA ASP A 563 -32.53 -5.85 31.41
C ASP A 563 -31.53 -4.68 31.57
N GLY A 564 -30.73 -4.40 30.54
CA GLY A 564 -29.70 -3.37 30.51
C GLY A 564 -28.34 -3.84 31.07
N ASP A 565 -28.17 -5.13 31.30
CA ASP A 565 -26.90 -5.70 31.76
C ASP A 565 -25.88 -5.73 30.60
N ILE A 566 -24.62 -5.40 30.90
CA ILE A 566 -23.54 -5.35 29.89
C ILE A 566 -23.05 -6.77 29.61
N ILE A 567 -23.25 -7.25 28.37
CA ILE A 567 -22.87 -8.60 27.96
C ILE A 567 -21.54 -8.60 27.21
N VAL A 568 -21.33 -7.58 26.38
CA VAL A 568 -20.10 -7.40 25.60
C VAL A 568 -19.60 -5.99 25.82
N ALA A 569 -18.35 -5.83 26.19
CA ALA A 569 -17.69 -4.53 26.25
C ALA A 569 -16.67 -4.41 25.12
N VAL A 570 -16.56 -3.23 24.54
CA VAL A 570 -15.55 -2.91 23.53
C VAL A 570 -14.79 -1.67 23.94
N GLU A 571 -13.47 -1.74 23.83
CA GLU A 571 -12.55 -0.60 23.97
C GLU A 571 -11.86 -0.32 22.64
N ALA A 572 -11.88 0.93 22.19
CA ALA A 572 -11.26 1.40 20.97
C ALA A 572 -9.94 2.12 21.28
N GLU A 573 -8.86 1.34 21.40
CA GLU A 573 -7.59 1.83 21.91
C GLU A 573 -6.74 2.51 20.83
N ARG A 574 -6.40 3.78 21.08
CA ARG A 574 -5.42 4.54 20.31
C ARG A 574 -4.09 4.58 21.08
N VAL A 575 -3.06 3.96 20.51
CA VAL A 575 -1.71 4.04 21.05
C VAL A 575 -1.22 5.48 21.05
N ASN A 576 -1.13 6.06 22.24
CA ASN A 576 -0.61 7.39 22.50
C ASN A 576 0.51 7.32 23.56
N HIS A 577 0.96 8.49 24.04
CA HIS A 577 2.08 8.58 24.99
C HIS A 577 1.74 8.03 26.40
N ASP A 578 0.46 7.83 26.72
CA ASP A 578 0.00 7.36 28.04
C ASP A 578 -0.47 5.90 28.03
N LEU A 579 -0.28 5.19 26.91
CA LEU A 579 -0.72 3.80 26.71
C LEU A 579 -0.33 2.87 27.86
N ILE A 580 0.90 3.00 28.39
CA ILE A 580 1.43 2.11 29.43
C ILE A 580 0.62 2.19 30.74
N ARG A 581 -0.09 3.29 30.98
CA ARG A 581 -0.97 3.48 32.15
C ARG A 581 -2.45 3.33 31.80
N ALA A 582 -2.89 3.92 30.69
CA ALA A 582 -4.29 3.89 30.27
C ALA A 582 -4.77 2.46 30.01
N VAL A 583 -4.00 1.66 29.26
CA VAL A 583 -4.42 0.31 28.87
C VAL A 583 -4.72 -0.62 30.07
N PRO A 584 -3.88 -0.71 31.11
CA PRO A 584 -4.24 -1.44 32.32
C PRO A 584 -5.49 -0.92 33.04
N GLU A 585 -5.70 0.40 33.07
CA GLU A 585 -6.89 1.01 33.70
C GLU A 585 -8.17 0.68 32.92
N ASP A 586 -8.13 0.75 31.59
CA ASP A 586 -9.28 0.38 30.73
C ASP A 586 -9.55 -1.12 30.75
N TYR A 587 -8.50 -1.94 30.86
CA TYR A 587 -8.66 -3.37 31.11
C TYR A 587 -9.39 -3.64 32.43
N ASP A 588 -8.95 -3.01 33.52
CA ASP A 588 -9.55 -3.20 34.85
C ASP A 588 -11.00 -2.68 34.86
N LYS A 589 -11.28 -1.57 34.15
CA LYS A 589 -12.62 -1.02 33.92
C LYS A 589 -13.56 -2.03 33.25
N ILE A 590 -13.11 -2.71 32.19
CA ILE A 590 -13.90 -3.74 31.50
C ILE A 590 -14.05 -4.99 32.38
N ALA A 591 -12.97 -5.42 33.04
CA ALA A 591 -13.00 -6.60 33.91
C ALA A 591 -14.01 -6.44 35.07
N ASP A 592 -14.12 -5.24 35.63
CA ASP A 592 -15.09 -4.91 36.69
C ASP A 592 -16.56 -4.99 36.23
N ALA A 593 -16.83 -4.91 34.92
CA ALA A 593 -18.18 -4.96 34.36
C ALA A 593 -18.73 -6.40 34.22
N ASP A 594 -17.91 -7.44 34.49
CA ASP A 594 -18.29 -8.86 34.48
C ASP A 594 -18.99 -9.31 33.18
N VAL A 595 -18.36 -8.96 32.04
CA VAL A 595 -18.89 -9.21 30.69
C VAL A 595 -18.56 -10.62 30.16
N ASP A 596 -19.40 -11.14 29.27
CA ASP A 596 -19.16 -12.42 28.59
C ASP A 596 -18.01 -12.31 27.57
N GLU A 597 -17.90 -11.19 26.86
CA GLU A 597 -16.77 -10.90 25.95
C GLU A 597 -16.23 -9.47 26.12
N ALA A 598 -14.90 -9.34 26.21
CA ALA A 598 -14.17 -8.08 26.27
C ALA A 598 -13.33 -7.91 25.00
N ILE A 599 -13.75 -7.02 24.11
CA ILE A 599 -13.18 -6.85 22.77
C ILE A 599 -12.35 -5.57 22.72
N TRP A 600 -11.13 -5.66 22.20
CA TRP A 600 -10.28 -4.50 21.95
C TRP A 600 -10.18 -4.23 20.46
N VAL A 601 -10.35 -2.97 20.06
CA VAL A 601 -10.18 -2.51 18.68
C VAL A 601 -9.00 -1.58 18.62
N VAL A 602 -7.97 -1.96 17.88
CA VAL A 602 -6.72 -1.20 17.75
C VAL A 602 -6.53 -0.71 16.32
N THR A 603 -5.78 0.36 16.13
CA THR A 603 -5.55 0.94 14.80
C THR A 603 -4.83 -0.03 13.86
N SER A 604 -3.75 -0.66 14.34
CA SER A 604 -2.81 -1.46 13.53
C SER A 604 -2.35 -2.72 14.27
N GLN A 605 -1.69 -3.63 13.55
CA GLN A 605 -1.09 -4.81 14.18
C GLN A 605 0.00 -4.45 15.21
N PRO A 606 0.99 -3.57 14.90
CA PRO A 606 1.97 -3.11 15.87
C PRO A 606 1.34 -2.53 17.13
N ASP A 607 0.24 -1.80 16.98
CA ASP A 607 -0.48 -1.20 18.09
C ASP A 607 -1.14 -2.25 18.99
N GLY A 608 -1.74 -3.30 18.41
CA GLY A 608 -2.22 -4.44 19.19
C GLY A 608 -1.13 -5.14 20.00
N HIS A 609 0.10 -5.23 19.46
CA HIS A 609 1.24 -5.74 20.22
C HIS A 609 1.71 -4.79 21.32
N LYS A 610 1.62 -3.47 21.13
CA LYS A 610 1.92 -2.49 22.19
C LYS A 610 0.91 -2.56 23.33
N VAL A 611 -0.39 -2.65 23.02
CA VAL A 611 -1.47 -2.86 24.00
C VAL A 611 -1.22 -4.15 24.77
N LEU A 612 -0.96 -5.25 24.07
CA LEU A 612 -0.65 -6.52 24.71
C LEU A 612 0.62 -6.46 25.58
N ALA A 613 1.65 -5.73 25.15
CA ALA A 613 2.86 -5.53 25.94
C ALA A 613 2.58 -4.75 27.23
N ALA A 614 1.76 -3.69 27.17
CA ALA A 614 1.35 -2.92 28.35
C ALA A 614 0.55 -3.77 29.36
N LEU A 615 -0.24 -4.74 28.89
CA LEU A 615 -0.96 -5.69 29.76
C LEU A 615 -0.05 -6.78 30.35
N ASN A 616 1.01 -7.17 29.65
CA ASN A 616 1.99 -8.16 30.11
C ASN A 616 2.97 -7.59 31.15
N ASP A 617 3.38 -6.34 30.98
CA ASP A 617 4.37 -5.67 31.84
C ASP A 617 3.91 -4.26 32.21
N PRO A 618 2.84 -4.12 33.02
CA PRO A 618 2.33 -2.82 33.44
C PRO A 618 3.32 -2.15 34.42
N PRO A 619 3.38 -0.80 34.45
CA PRO A 619 4.31 -0.07 35.30
C PRO A 619 3.95 -0.22 36.79
N GLU A 620 2.67 -0.46 37.09
CA GLU A 620 2.12 -0.64 38.42
C GLU A 620 1.09 -1.79 38.43
N GLY A 621 1.09 -2.59 39.50
CA GLY A 621 0.21 -3.75 39.68
C GLY A 621 0.72 -5.04 39.05
N ASP A 622 -0.12 -6.07 39.08
CA ASP A 622 0.19 -7.39 38.51
C ASP A 622 -0.08 -7.42 37.00
N PRO A 623 0.60 -8.29 36.22
CA PRO A 623 0.25 -8.53 34.82
C PRO A 623 -1.22 -8.92 34.63
N ARG A 624 -1.92 -8.28 33.69
CA ARG A 624 -3.33 -8.58 33.37
C ARG A 624 -3.46 -9.76 32.43
N VAL A 625 -2.44 -9.95 31.58
CA VAL A 625 -2.34 -11.05 30.62
C VAL A 625 -0.93 -11.62 30.70
N GLU A 626 -0.79 -12.96 30.73
CA GLU A 626 0.53 -13.63 30.77
C GLU A 626 1.02 -14.09 29.37
N LYS A 627 0.11 -14.19 28.40
CA LYS A 627 0.42 -14.73 27.07
C LYS A 627 1.11 -13.68 26.20
N THR A 628 2.17 -14.12 25.52
CA THR A 628 2.88 -13.34 24.50
C THR A 628 2.79 -14.02 23.15
N TYR A 629 2.91 -13.23 22.08
CA TYR A 629 2.88 -13.69 20.69
C TYR A 629 4.09 -13.15 19.92
N SER A 630 4.46 -13.79 18.81
CA SER A 630 5.43 -13.19 17.88
C SER A 630 4.89 -11.85 17.38
N LYS A 631 5.75 -10.83 17.22
CA LYS A 631 5.39 -9.51 16.67
C LYS A 631 4.67 -9.57 15.32
N THR A 632 4.86 -10.66 14.58
CA THR A 632 4.22 -10.92 13.28
C THR A 632 2.81 -11.52 13.39
N THR A 633 2.36 -11.90 14.59
CA THR A 633 1.04 -12.50 14.82
C THR A 633 -0.05 -11.43 14.76
N PRO A 634 -1.09 -11.59 13.91
CA PRO A 634 -2.20 -10.63 13.85
C PRO A 634 -3.03 -10.62 15.15
N PRO A 635 -3.52 -9.45 15.63
CA PRO A 635 -4.27 -9.35 16.88
C PRO A 635 -5.51 -10.24 16.98
N HIS A 636 -6.24 -10.43 15.88
CA HIS A 636 -7.44 -11.28 15.85
C HIS A 636 -7.14 -12.78 16.05
N GLN A 637 -5.87 -13.18 15.97
CA GLN A 637 -5.42 -14.54 16.24
C GLN A 637 -4.99 -14.74 17.70
N PHE A 638 -4.94 -13.67 18.51
CA PHE A 638 -4.68 -13.77 19.93
C PHE A 638 -5.76 -14.65 20.58
N ARG A 639 -5.32 -15.62 21.39
CA ARG A 639 -6.15 -16.56 22.13
C ARG A 639 -5.99 -16.26 23.61
N ILE A 640 -6.58 -15.15 24.02
CA ILE A 640 -6.57 -14.64 25.39
C ILE A 640 -7.99 -14.82 25.92
N ASP A 641 -8.10 -15.26 27.17
CA ASP A 641 -9.37 -15.54 27.82
C ASP A 641 -9.26 -15.04 29.26
N THR A 642 -9.29 -13.71 29.39
CA THR A 642 -9.18 -13.00 30.66
C THR A 642 -10.31 -11.97 30.77
N PRO A 643 -10.73 -11.57 31.99
CA PRO A 643 -11.95 -10.77 32.18
C PRO A 643 -11.99 -9.45 31.40
N GLY A 644 -10.84 -8.79 31.22
CA GLY A 644 -10.75 -7.51 30.48
C GLY A 644 -10.28 -7.65 29.03
N LEU A 645 -9.96 -8.87 28.54
CA LEU A 645 -9.54 -9.10 27.15
C LEU A 645 -9.82 -10.55 26.72
N THR A 646 -10.80 -10.73 25.85
CA THR A 646 -11.11 -12.01 25.20
C THR A 646 -10.76 -12.02 23.71
N ARG A 647 -10.89 -10.87 23.03
CA ARG A 647 -10.55 -10.72 21.61
C ARG A 647 -9.95 -9.36 21.33
N MET A 648 -9.09 -9.30 20.31
CA MET A 648 -8.51 -8.05 19.83
C MET A 648 -8.59 -8.02 18.31
N PHE A 649 -9.02 -6.92 17.71
CA PHE A 649 -9.10 -6.76 16.27
C PHE A 649 -8.42 -5.47 15.85
N THR A 650 -7.88 -5.44 14.63
CA THR A 650 -7.53 -4.17 14.01
C THR A 650 -8.80 -3.53 13.41
N VAL A 651 -8.84 -2.20 13.37
CA VAL A 651 -9.87 -1.41 12.68
C VAL A 651 -10.12 -1.94 11.27
N LYS A 652 -9.03 -2.20 10.52
CA LYS A 652 -9.11 -2.71 9.16
C LYS A 652 -9.64 -4.14 9.09
N ASN A 653 -9.29 -5.02 10.04
CA ASN A 653 -9.86 -6.36 10.12
C ASN A 653 -11.38 -6.32 10.32
N LEU A 654 -11.88 -5.54 11.29
CA LEU A 654 -13.33 -5.42 11.51
C LEU A 654 -14.04 -4.79 10.32
N ARG A 655 -13.51 -3.72 9.74
CA ARG A 655 -14.10 -3.07 8.57
C ARG A 655 -14.32 -4.03 7.41
N ASN A 656 -13.37 -4.93 7.18
CA ASN A 656 -13.48 -5.90 6.08
C ASN A 656 -14.47 -7.03 6.38
N ARG A 657 -14.78 -7.32 7.65
CA ARG A 657 -15.82 -8.29 8.03
C ARG A 657 -17.24 -7.76 7.82
N LEU A 658 -17.40 -6.44 7.78
CA LEU A 658 -18.66 -5.75 7.50
C LEU A 658 -19.00 -5.68 6.00
N ARG A 659 -18.06 -6.07 5.13
CA ARG A 659 -18.25 -6.18 3.68
C ARG A 659 -18.60 -7.61 3.29
#